data_AF-A0A945EGL9-F1
#
_entry.id   AF-A0A945EGL9-F1
#
_cell.length_a   1.000
_cell.length_b   1.000
_cell.length_c   1.000
_cell.angle_alpha   90.00
_cell.angle_beta   90.00
_cell.angle_gamma   90.00
#
_symmetry.space_group_name_H-M   'P 1'
#
loop_
_entity.id
_entity.type
_entity.pdbx_description
1 polymer ?
#
loop_
_entity_poly.entity_id
_entity_poly.type
_entity_poly.pdbx_seq_one_letter_code
_entity_poly.pdbx_strand_id
1 'polypeptide(L)'
;MKKYLLLFFFLILVMIPTTLNAQHSIAREWNEQLLEAIRKDFARPTVHARNLFHSSVLMYDAWAIFNNTAQPIFLGTTFGDYYTEYAPLAIPIDKNEASKEIMSYAVFRLLMHRFANSPNAMETLASLETFFASLGYDKNNTSLDYSDGSYAALGNYMASKMISFGFQDGANEENAYENQFYEPVNNPLALELYENNDAIDPNRWQPLAFDVFIDQSGNPFPLNTPDFLSPEWGEVTPFALQSADLEILNNDFDSFVYNNPGAPAYIQESNENGIEDPYKWHFSLVISWSAQLDPTDDEIINISPNTIGNVAMSDFPSTFDEYKNFYNFENGGDIGVGHQKNPITDEAYEDNFVKRADYARVLAEFWADGPDSETPPGHWFTILNYVSDHPLSKKTFGNSSRALQALEWDVKSYLTLSGAMHDVAINIWGVKGYYDYIRPVSAIRYMASKGQSSDMMLPNYDPHGLPLIEDLIAVITEGDALAGSNNQHLGKIKVKSWKGPDFINDPEMDIAGVDWILGTRWWPYQRPSFVTPPFAGYLSGHSAFSRAASEVLTLITNDAFFPGGIGVFDVAQNDFLVFEQGPTESFSLQWATYRDASDQTSLSRIWGGIHPPIDDIRGRIIGDKIGKEAFNFASTFFSTSLNVQNETNSLDIKITPNPIVEKLFITTTISNLSRIDIYNVLGVKVFSEEINTNNAINISNLKTGVYFVKINSSNEKLYFIKKIIKSN
;
A
#
# COMPACT_ATOMS: atom_id res chain seq x y z
N MET A 1 -6.69 20.06 -26.74
CA MET A 1 -7.03 18.81 -27.46
C MET A 1 -5.99 17.76 -27.13
N LYS A 2 -6.04 17.18 -25.92
CA LYS A 2 -5.26 16.02 -25.49
C LYS A 2 -6.20 15.16 -24.65
N LYS A 3 -7.23 14.57 -25.28
CA LYS A 3 -8.23 13.75 -24.59
C LYS A 3 -8.39 12.33 -25.12
N TYR A 4 -7.58 11.90 -26.08
CA TYR A 4 -7.64 10.55 -26.63
C TYR A 4 -6.31 10.19 -27.30
N LEU A 5 -5.25 9.90 -26.54
CA LEU A 5 -4.08 9.20 -27.11
C LEU A 5 -3.09 8.65 -26.05
N LEU A 6 -3.60 8.04 -24.97
CA LEU A 6 -2.78 7.27 -24.01
C LEU A 6 -3.23 5.80 -23.95
N LEU A 7 -3.66 5.27 -25.09
CA LEU A 7 -3.80 3.83 -25.30
C LEU A 7 -2.75 3.39 -26.32
N PHE A 8 -1.86 2.51 -25.87
CA PHE A 8 -0.84 1.77 -26.64
C PHE A 8 0.32 2.58 -27.23
N PHE A 9 1.47 2.56 -26.54
CA PHE A 9 2.78 2.52 -27.19
C PHE A 9 3.76 1.63 -26.40
N PHE A 10 3.64 0.31 -26.60
CA PHE A 10 4.78 -0.60 -26.52
C PHE A 10 5.07 -1.05 -27.95
N LEU A 11 6.07 -0.45 -28.60
CA LEU A 11 6.55 -0.94 -29.89
C LEU A 11 8.06 -0.76 -30.00
N ILE A 12 8.80 -1.75 -29.51
CA ILE A 12 10.17 -2.00 -29.96
C ILE A 12 10.13 -3.24 -30.85
N LEU A 13 10.49 -3.02 -32.10
CA LEU A 13 10.49 -3.99 -33.18
C LEU A 13 11.74 -4.87 -33.08
N VAL A 14 11.64 -6.00 -32.38
CA VAL A 14 12.58 -7.12 -32.53
C VAL A 14 11.83 -8.23 -33.26
N MET A 15 12.31 -8.65 -34.44
CA MET A 15 11.73 -9.79 -35.16
C MET A 15 11.89 -11.08 -34.34
N ILE A 16 10.83 -11.48 -33.65
CA ILE A 16 10.67 -12.75 -32.93
C ILE A 16 9.40 -13.41 -33.53
N PRO A 17 9.38 -14.73 -33.78
CA PRO A 17 8.25 -15.40 -34.41
C PRO A 17 6.97 -15.16 -33.60
N THR A 18 5.86 -14.91 -34.31
CA THR A 18 4.52 -14.68 -33.76
C THR A 18 4.07 -15.87 -32.92
N THR A 19 4.29 -15.82 -31.62
CA THR A 19 3.56 -16.62 -30.65
C THR A 19 2.17 -15.99 -30.49
N LEU A 20 1.11 -16.77 -30.67
CA LEU A 20 -0.24 -16.38 -30.27
C LEU A 20 -0.19 -15.88 -28.81
N ASN A 21 -0.45 -14.60 -28.59
CA ASN A 21 -0.66 -14.08 -27.23
C ASN A 21 -1.83 -14.86 -26.63
N ALA A 22 -1.59 -15.53 -25.50
CA ALA A 22 -2.66 -16.14 -24.73
C ALA A 22 -3.62 -15.02 -24.28
N GLN A 23 -4.92 -15.22 -24.47
CA GLN A 23 -5.94 -14.31 -23.96
C GLN A 23 -5.78 -14.17 -22.44
N HIS A 24 -5.87 -12.94 -21.93
CA HIS A 24 -5.87 -12.68 -20.49
C HIS A 24 -7.00 -13.45 -19.79
N SER A 25 -6.80 -13.83 -18.53
CA SER A 25 -7.90 -14.45 -17.79
C SER A 25 -8.98 -13.43 -17.49
N ILE A 26 -10.19 -13.90 -17.21
CA ILE A 26 -11.30 -13.01 -16.84
C ILE A 26 -11.00 -12.22 -15.55
N ALA A 27 -10.23 -12.76 -14.61
CA ALA A 27 -9.82 -12.04 -13.41
C ALA A 27 -8.89 -10.86 -13.76
N ARG A 28 -7.96 -11.08 -14.69
CA ARG A 28 -7.06 -10.05 -15.24
C ARG A 28 -7.81 -8.97 -16.00
N GLU A 29 -8.88 -9.31 -16.73
CA GLU A 29 -9.72 -8.33 -17.43
C GLU A 29 -10.58 -7.50 -16.44
N TRP A 30 -11.20 -8.11 -15.43
CA TRP A 30 -11.93 -7.38 -14.40
C TRP A 30 -11.05 -6.51 -13.51
N ASN A 31 -9.82 -6.94 -13.24
CA ASN A 31 -8.86 -6.11 -12.54
C ASN A 31 -8.58 -4.81 -13.31
N GLU A 32 -8.42 -4.85 -14.63
CA GLU A 32 -8.26 -3.63 -15.43
C GLU A 32 -9.50 -2.73 -15.41
N GLN A 33 -10.69 -3.33 -15.42
CA GLN A 33 -11.92 -2.54 -15.30
C GLN A 33 -11.99 -1.81 -13.95
N LEU A 34 -11.54 -2.46 -12.86
CA LEU A 34 -11.45 -1.83 -11.55
C LEU A 34 -10.36 -0.75 -11.51
N LEU A 35 -9.16 -1.02 -12.04
CA LEU A 35 -8.09 -0.02 -12.11
C LEU A 35 -8.53 1.22 -12.88
N GLU A 36 -9.18 1.03 -14.03
CA GLU A 36 -9.75 2.13 -14.82
C GLU A 36 -10.85 2.89 -14.08
N ALA A 37 -11.69 2.19 -13.31
CA ALA A 37 -12.69 2.83 -12.46
C ALA A 37 -12.05 3.68 -11.36
N ILE A 38 -10.92 3.23 -10.78
CA ILE A 38 -10.16 3.97 -9.77
C ILE A 38 -9.54 5.24 -10.37
N ARG A 39 -8.93 5.17 -11.57
CA ARG A 39 -8.39 6.37 -12.27
C ARG A 39 -9.44 7.46 -12.47
N LYS A 40 -10.71 7.07 -12.55
CA LYS A 40 -11.87 7.94 -12.78
C LYS A 40 -12.61 8.35 -11.51
N ASP A 41 -12.11 7.97 -10.34
CA ASP A 41 -12.70 8.28 -9.04
C ASP A 41 -11.79 9.22 -8.23
N PHE A 42 -12.28 9.71 -7.09
CA PHE A 42 -11.47 10.49 -6.19
C PHE A 42 -10.27 9.68 -5.67
N ALA A 43 -9.15 10.36 -5.42
CA ALA A 43 -7.94 9.77 -4.84
C ALA A 43 -8.16 9.37 -3.37
N ARG A 44 -8.66 8.15 -3.15
CA ARG A 44 -9.04 7.60 -1.84
C ARG A 44 -8.31 6.28 -1.59
N PRO A 45 -7.01 6.30 -1.27
CA PRO A 45 -6.19 5.09 -1.20
C PRO A 45 -6.74 4.02 -0.23
N THR A 46 -7.37 4.43 0.88
CA THR A 46 -8.04 3.52 1.83
C THR A 46 -9.23 2.78 1.19
N VAL A 47 -10.13 3.55 0.57
CA VAL A 47 -11.31 3.03 -0.13
C VAL A 47 -10.91 2.14 -1.32
N HIS A 48 -9.87 2.54 -2.06
CA HIS A 48 -9.41 1.81 -3.25
C HIS A 48 -8.67 0.52 -2.90
N ALA A 49 -7.84 0.50 -1.85
CA ALA A 49 -7.25 -0.73 -1.32
C ALA A 49 -8.35 -1.73 -0.93
N ARG A 50 -9.42 -1.26 -0.28
CA ARG A 50 -10.58 -2.07 0.08
C ARG A 50 -11.38 -2.56 -1.14
N ASN A 51 -11.58 -1.73 -2.16
CA ASN A 51 -12.23 -2.13 -3.42
C ASN A 51 -11.45 -3.22 -4.17
N LEU A 52 -10.11 -3.09 -4.21
CA LEU A 52 -9.20 -4.10 -4.77
C LEU A 52 -9.32 -5.43 -3.99
N PHE A 53 -9.41 -5.36 -2.66
CA PHE A 53 -9.56 -6.54 -1.80
C PHE A 53 -10.89 -7.24 -1.97
N HIS A 54 -12.01 -6.53 -1.82
CA HIS A 54 -13.34 -7.13 -1.94
C HIS A 54 -13.57 -7.75 -3.32
N SER A 55 -13.09 -7.10 -4.38
CA SER A 55 -13.16 -7.66 -5.75
C SER A 55 -12.30 -8.91 -5.89
N SER A 56 -11.09 -8.92 -5.32
CA SER A 56 -10.19 -10.08 -5.35
C SER A 56 -10.72 -11.27 -4.56
N VAL A 57 -11.39 -11.04 -3.42
CA VAL A 57 -12.08 -12.09 -2.65
C VAL A 57 -13.21 -12.71 -3.48
N LEU A 58 -14.04 -11.89 -4.13
CA LEU A 58 -15.10 -12.38 -5.01
C LEU A 58 -14.54 -13.22 -6.17
N MET A 59 -13.47 -12.75 -6.81
CA MET A 59 -12.81 -13.49 -7.88
C MET A 59 -12.23 -14.81 -7.37
N TYR A 60 -11.52 -14.78 -6.24
CA TYR A 60 -10.91 -15.97 -5.66
C TYR A 60 -11.95 -17.01 -5.26
N ASP A 61 -13.00 -16.64 -4.55
CA ASP A 61 -14.02 -17.58 -4.07
C ASP A 61 -14.78 -18.23 -5.24
N ALA A 62 -15.10 -17.47 -6.28
CA ALA A 62 -15.76 -17.97 -7.48
C ALA A 62 -14.93 -19.05 -8.20
N TRP A 63 -13.60 -18.96 -8.13
CA TRP A 63 -12.69 -20.01 -8.61
C TRP A 63 -12.55 -21.16 -7.59
N ALA A 64 -12.42 -20.83 -6.30
CA ALA A 64 -12.10 -21.77 -5.24
C ALA A 64 -13.19 -22.82 -5.02
N ILE A 65 -14.47 -22.48 -5.17
CA ILE A 65 -15.59 -23.42 -4.97
C ILE A 65 -15.56 -24.64 -5.90
N PHE A 66 -14.89 -24.54 -7.06
CA PHE A 66 -14.73 -25.66 -7.99
C PHE A 66 -13.35 -26.31 -7.91
N ASN A 67 -12.46 -25.82 -7.05
CA ASN A 67 -11.12 -26.34 -6.86
C ASN A 67 -11.09 -27.34 -5.69
N ASN A 68 -10.46 -28.49 -5.89
CA ASN A 68 -10.46 -29.57 -4.89
C ASN A 68 -9.50 -29.31 -3.71
N THR A 69 -8.63 -28.31 -3.82
CA THR A 69 -7.60 -28.00 -2.83
C THR A 69 -7.71 -26.59 -2.26
N ALA A 70 -8.41 -25.69 -2.95
CA ALA A 70 -8.65 -24.33 -2.45
C ALA A 70 -9.79 -24.32 -1.42
N GLN A 71 -9.82 -23.32 -0.56
CA GLN A 71 -10.91 -23.06 0.36
C GLN A 71 -11.43 -21.63 0.14
N PRO A 72 -12.75 -21.41 0.02
CA PRO A 72 -13.30 -20.06 0.01
C PRO A 72 -12.94 -19.29 1.27
N ILE A 73 -12.84 -17.97 1.14
CA ILE A 73 -12.50 -17.04 2.24
C ILE A 73 -13.75 -16.42 2.82
N PHE A 74 -14.74 -16.11 1.97
CA PHE A 74 -15.92 -15.35 2.33
C PHE A 74 -17.22 -16.16 2.15
N LEU A 75 -17.33 -16.93 1.07
CA LEU A 75 -18.52 -17.70 0.74
C LEU A 75 -18.57 -19.02 1.53
N GLY A 76 -19.60 -19.18 2.37
CA GLY A 76 -19.74 -20.38 3.21
C GLY A 76 -18.92 -20.34 4.50
N THR A 77 -18.28 -19.21 4.80
CA THR A 77 -17.34 -19.02 5.91
C THR A 77 -17.75 -17.80 6.75
N THR A 78 -17.01 -17.57 7.84
CA THR A 78 -17.08 -16.33 8.63
C THR A 78 -15.85 -15.50 8.33
N PHE A 79 -16.03 -14.25 7.94
CA PHE A 79 -14.96 -13.27 7.73
C PHE A 79 -15.23 -12.04 8.62
N GLY A 80 -14.29 -11.72 9.51
CA GLY A 80 -14.58 -10.86 10.67
C GLY A 80 -15.73 -11.45 11.50
N ASP A 81 -16.75 -10.65 11.76
CA ASP A 81 -17.97 -11.08 12.45
C ASP A 81 -19.13 -11.43 11.49
N TYR A 82 -18.87 -11.46 10.18
CA TYR A 82 -19.89 -11.69 9.17
C TYR A 82 -19.86 -13.12 8.61
N TYR A 83 -20.97 -13.84 8.73
CA TYR A 83 -21.14 -15.17 8.18
C TYR A 83 -21.91 -15.16 6.85
N THR A 84 -21.38 -15.86 5.85
CA THR A 84 -22.07 -16.06 4.57
C THR A 84 -22.54 -17.50 4.43
N GLU A 85 -23.83 -17.69 4.19
CA GLU A 85 -24.39 -19.00 3.83
C GLU A 85 -24.03 -19.39 2.39
N TYR A 86 -23.73 -20.67 2.17
CA TYR A 86 -23.46 -21.22 0.85
C TYR A 86 -24.04 -22.62 0.69
N ALA A 87 -24.89 -22.81 -0.33
CA ALA A 87 -25.33 -24.11 -0.80
C ALA A 87 -24.45 -24.56 -1.97
N PRO A 88 -23.68 -25.66 -1.85
CA PRO A 88 -22.78 -26.09 -2.92
C PRO A 88 -23.50 -26.39 -4.23
N LEU A 89 -22.94 -25.88 -5.34
CA LEU A 89 -23.38 -26.20 -6.69
C LEU A 89 -22.86 -27.58 -7.13
N ALA A 90 -23.54 -28.18 -8.12
CA ALA A 90 -23.00 -29.35 -8.81
C ALA A 90 -21.68 -28.98 -9.53
N ILE A 91 -20.72 -29.91 -9.56
CA ILE A 91 -19.44 -29.67 -10.22
C ILE A 91 -19.68 -29.53 -11.74
N PRO A 92 -19.34 -28.39 -12.36
CA PRO A 92 -19.50 -28.17 -13.79
C PRO A 92 -18.57 -29.06 -14.62
N ILE A 93 -18.96 -29.30 -15.87
CA ILE A 93 -18.09 -29.90 -16.89
C ILE A 93 -16.91 -28.96 -17.19
N ASP A 94 -17.21 -27.67 -17.40
CA ASP A 94 -16.21 -26.62 -17.60
C ASP A 94 -16.17 -25.69 -16.38
N LYS A 95 -15.17 -25.92 -15.52
CA LYS A 95 -14.96 -25.11 -14.31
C LYS A 95 -14.54 -23.68 -14.62
N ASN A 96 -13.81 -23.46 -15.73
CA ASN A 96 -13.30 -22.14 -16.06
C ASN A 96 -14.44 -21.25 -16.58
N GLU A 97 -15.31 -21.76 -17.44
CA GLU A 97 -16.48 -21.00 -17.91
C GLU A 97 -17.49 -20.75 -16.79
N ALA A 98 -17.72 -21.73 -15.90
CA ALA A 98 -18.57 -21.51 -14.72
C ALA A 98 -17.98 -20.45 -13.78
N SER A 99 -16.68 -20.51 -13.48
CA SER A 99 -15.99 -19.50 -12.67
C SER A 99 -16.07 -18.12 -13.33
N LYS A 100 -15.87 -18.05 -14.65
CA LYS A 100 -15.93 -16.83 -15.44
C LYS A 100 -17.29 -16.14 -15.33
N GLU A 101 -18.37 -16.89 -15.44
CA GLU A 101 -19.73 -16.36 -15.30
C GLU A 101 -19.98 -15.84 -13.87
N ILE A 102 -19.68 -16.64 -12.84
CA ILE A 102 -19.86 -16.24 -11.43
C ILE A 102 -19.05 -14.97 -11.11
N MET A 103 -17.76 -14.96 -11.45
CA MET A 103 -16.87 -13.82 -11.23
C MET A 103 -17.40 -12.57 -11.91
N SER A 104 -17.85 -12.69 -13.17
CA SER A 104 -18.28 -11.54 -13.94
C SER A 104 -19.54 -10.92 -13.36
N TYR A 105 -20.54 -11.71 -12.96
CA TYR A 105 -21.70 -11.16 -12.27
C TYR A 105 -21.33 -10.59 -10.90
N ALA A 106 -20.48 -11.27 -10.13
CA ALA A 106 -20.10 -10.82 -8.80
C ALA A 106 -19.35 -9.47 -8.82
N VAL A 107 -18.29 -9.37 -9.61
CA VAL A 107 -17.47 -8.16 -9.71
C VAL A 107 -18.25 -7.04 -10.37
N PHE A 108 -18.98 -7.31 -11.46
CA PHE A 108 -19.82 -6.29 -12.11
C PHE A 108 -20.79 -5.63 -11.11
N ARG A 109 -21.52 -6.41 -10.32
CA ARG A 109 -22.47 -5.89 -9.34
C ARG A 109 -21.78 -5.09 -8.24
N LEU A 110 -20.64 -5.58 -7.75
CA LEU A 110 -19.86 -4.85 -6.76
C LEU A 110 -19.38 -3.51 -7.32
N LEU A 111 -18.77 -3.48 -8.51
CA LEU A 111 -18.24 -2.25 -9.09
C LEU A 111 -19.34 -1.24 -9.44
N MET A 112 -20.48 -1.71 -9.96
CA MET A 112 -21.64 -0.84 -10.21
C MET A 112 -22.14 -0.17 -8.92
N HIS A 113 -22.07 -0.85 -7.77
CA HIS A 113 -22.40 -0.29 -6.46
C HIS A 113 -21.32 0.69 -5.98
N ARG A 114 -20.05 0.29 -6.01
CA ARG A 114 -18.92 1.07 -5.47
C ARG A 114 -18.71 2.40 -6.17
N PHE A 115 -18.89 2.44 -7.49
CA PHE A 115 -18.64 3.61 -8.31
C PHE A 115 -19.92 4.36 -8.70
N ALA A 116 -21.06 4.03 -8.07
CA ALA A 116 -22.35 4.71 -8.36
C ALA A 116 -22.29 6.22 -8.09
N ASN A 117 -21.49 6.63 -7.10
CA ASN A 117 -21.37 8.01 -6.64
C ASN A 117 -19.97 8.60 -6.91
N SER A 118 -19.18 8.01 -7.81
CA SER A 118 -17.87 8.56 -8.19
C SER A 118 -18.04 9.82 -9.08
N PRO A 119 -17.06 10.74 -9.12
CA PRO A 119 -17.14 11.97 -9.92
C PRO A 119 -17.40 11.70 -11.41
N ASN A 120 -16.88 10.60 -11.96
CA ASN A 120 -17.07 10.20 -13.36
C ASN A 120 -17.95 8.95 -13.52
N ALA A 121 -18.91 8.73 -12.61
CA ALA A 121 -19.77 7.54 -12.58
C ALA A 121 -20.43 7.22 -13.94
N MET A 122 -20.91 8.23 -14.67
CA MET A 122 -21.55 7.99 -15.98
C MET A 122 -20.62 7.26 -16.97
N GLU A 123 -19.36 7.67 -17.05
CA GLU A 123 -18.38 7.04 -17.94
C GLU A 123 -17.96 5.66 -17.41
N THR A 124 -17.64 5.59 -16.12
CA THR A 124 -17.22 4.34 -15.46
C THR A 124 -18.28 3.26 -15.58
N LEU A 125 -19.53 3.54 -15.20
CA LEU A 125 -20.62 2.57 -15.25
C LEU A 125 -20.93 2.14 -16.69
N ALA A 126 -20.88 3.06 -17.67
CA ALA A 126 -21.06 2.72 -19.07
C ALA A 126 -19.95 1.79 -19.61
N SER A 127 -18.71 2.01 -19.18
CA SER A 127 -17.57 1.14 -19.52
C SER A 127 -17.76 -0.27 -18.95
N LEU A 128 -18.12 -0.38 -17.66
CA LEU A 128 -18.41 -1.65 -17.00
C LEU A 128 -19.56 -2.42 -17.68
N GLU A 129 -20.65 -1.73 -18.02
CA GLU A 129 -21.78 -2.33 -18.74
C GLU A 129 -21.39 -2.82 -20.14
N THR A 130 -20.55 -2.05 -20.85
CA THR A 130 -20.06 -2.40 -22.18
C THR A 130 -19.18 -3.66 -22.11
N PHE A 131 -18.25 -3.71 -21.16
CA PHE A 131 -17.42 -4.89 -20.95
C PHE A 131 -18.27 -6.11 -20.57
N PHE A 132 -19.20 -5.96 -19.62
CA PHE A 132 -20.10 -7.03 -19.19
C PHE A 132 -20.95 -7.59 -20.34
N ALA A 133 -21.51 -6.71 -21.17
CA ALA A 133 -22.26 -7.11 -22.37
C ALA A 133 -21.37 -7.79 -23.43
N SER A 134 -20.10 -7.39 -23.55
CA SER A 134 -19.15 -8.01 -24.50
C SER A 134 -18.86 -9.48 -24.17
N LEU A 135 -19.03 -9.88 -22.90
CA LEU A 135 -18.91 -11.27 -22.43
C LEU A 135 -20.18 -12.11 -22.74
N GLY A 136 -21.24 -11.48 -23.26
CA GLY A 136 -22.51 -12.14 -23.59
C GLY A 136 -23.49 -12.28 -22.42
N TYR A 137 -23.26 -11.57 -21.31
CA TYR A 137 -24.08 -11.63 -20.11
C TYR A 137 -25.20 -10.57 -20.08
N ASP A 138 -26.31 -10.90 -19.41
CA ASP A 138 -27.48 -10.02 -19.30
C ASP A 138 -27.46 -9.26 -17.97
N LYS A 139 -27.22 -7.94 -18.04
CA LYS A 139 -27.19 -7.09 -16.85
C LYS A 139 -28.53 -7.04 -16.11
N ASN A 140 -29.65 -7.43 -16.75
CA ASN A 140 -30.96 -7.47 -16.11
C ASN A 140 -31.20 -8.75 -15.29
N ASN A 141 -30.37 -9.79 -15.45
CA ASN A 141 -30.42 -10.95 -14.57
C ASN A 141 -29.87 -10.59 -13.17
N THR A 142 -30.79 -10.33 -12.25
CA THR A 142 -30.53 -9.91 -10.87
C THR A 142 -30.96 -10.94 -9.84
N SER A 143 -31.28 -12.18 -10.27
CA SER A 143 -31.67 -13.24 -9.34
C SER A 143 -30.56 -13.50 -8.33
N LEU A 144 -30.92 -13.67 -7.06
CA LEU A 144 -30.04 -14.16 -5.99
C LEU A 144 -30.29 -15.64 -5.68
N ASP A 145 -31.36 -16.21 -6.24
CA ASP A 145 -31.71 -17.62 -6.08
C ASP A 145 -30.95 -18.45 -7.12
N TYR A 146 -29.97 -19.20 -6.64
CA TYR A 146 -29.14 -20.12 -7.41
C TYR A 146 -29.48 -21.59 -7.12
N SER A 147 -30.65 -21.86 -6.50
CA SER A 147 -31.08 -23.22 -6.16
C SER A 147 -31.28 -24.14 -7.37
N ASP A 148 -31.48 -23.55 -8.56
CA ASP A 148 -31.54 -24.24 -9.84
C ASP A 148 -30.17 -24.53 -10.48
N GLY A 149 -29.08 -24.10 -9.83
CA GLY A 149 -27.72 -24.23 -10.33
C GLY A 149 -27.21 -23.04 -11.14
N SER A 150 -27.92 -21.90 -11.17
CA SER A 150 -27.52 -20.72 -11.94
C SER A 150 -26.23 -20.06 -11.42
N TYR A 151 -25.19 -20.04 -12.27
CA TYR A 151 -23.92 -19.36 -12.01
C TYR A 151 -24.07 -17.84 -11.94
N ALA A 152 -24.86 -17.23 -12.85
CA ALA A 152 -25.20 -15.82 -12.79
C ALA A 152 -25.86 -15.43 -11.46
N ALA A 153 -26.82 -16.25 -10.98
CA ALA A 153 -27.49 -15.98 -9.72
C ALA A 153 -26.56 -16.12 -8.51
N LEU A 154 -25.63 -17.08 -8.53
CA LEU A 154 -24.60 -17.20 -7.49
C LEU A 154 -23.66 -15.99 -7.51
N GLY A 155 -23.26 -15.49 -8.68
CA GLY A 155 -22.45 -14.27 -8.79
C GLY A 155 -23.15 -13.04 -8.20
N ASN A 156 -24.43 -12.82 -8.54
CA ASN A 156 -25.23 -11.76 -7.93
C ASN A 156 -25.36 -11.92 -6.41
N TYR A 157 -25.58 -13.15 -5.93
CA TYR A 157 -25.65 -13.47 -4.51
C TYR A 157 -24.35 -13.11 -3.78
N MET A 158 -23.19 -13.52 -4.33
CA MET A 158 -21.89 -13.19 -3.76
C MET A 158 -21.67 -11.68 -3.66
N ALA A 159 -22.01 -10.92 -4.70
CA ALA A 159 -21.93 -9.46 -4.66
C ALA A 159 -22.84 -8.84 -3.59
N SER A 160 -24.09 -9.30 -3.50
CA SER A 160 -25.03 -8.83 -2.48
C SER A 160 -24.50 -9.07 -1.06
N LYS A 161 -23.85 -10.21 -0.83
CA LYS A 161 -23.23 -10.54 0.46
C LYS A 161 -22.00 -9.70 0.75
N MET A 162 -21.14 -9.45 -0.24
CA MET A 162 -19.97 -8.57 -0.09
C MET A 162 -20.37 -7.11 0.16
N ILE A 163 -21.43 -6.62 -0.49
CA ILE A 163 -21.99 -5.29 -0.23
C ILE A 163 -22.55 -5.21 1.20
N SER A 164 -23.30 -6.22 1.64
CA SER A 164 -23.85 -6.28 3.00
C SER A 164 -22.76 -6.37 4.07
N PHE A 165 -21.66 -7.07 3.80
CA PHE A 165 -20.47 -7.06 4.65
C PHE A 165 -19.86 -5.65 4.69
N GLY A 166 -19.71 -5.00 3.54
CA GLY A 166 -19.11 -3.67 3.47
C GLY A 166 -19.87 -2.56 4.21
N PHE A 167 -21.15 -2.74 4.50
CA PHE A 167 -21.89 -1.78 5.33
C PHE A 167 -21.58 -1.87 6.83
N GLN A 168 -20.95 -2.95 7.29
CA GLN A 168 -20.70 -3.21 8.71
C GLN A 168 -19.24 -3.57 9.01
N ASP A 169 -18.33 -3.39 8.05
CA ASP A 169 -16.92 -3.74 8.21
C ASP A 169 -16.08 -2.63 8.83
N GLY A 170 -16.70 -1.55 9.33
CA GLY A 170 -16.03 -0.40 9.96
C GLY A 170 -15.70 0.74 8.98
N ALA A 171 -15.95 0.61 7.68
CA ALA A 171 -15.57 1.65 6.71
C ALA A 171 -16.50 2.87 6.67
N ASN A 172 -17.66 2.82 7.35
CA ASN A 172 -18.70 3.85 7.27
C ASN A 172 -19.19 4.17 5.83
N GLU A 173 -19.27 3.14 5.00
CA GLU A 173 -19.59 3.27 3.57
C GLU A 173 -20.95 3.94 3.27
N GLU A 174 -21.98 3.63 4.05
CA GLU A 174 -23.33 4.19 3.85
C GLU A 174 -23.37 5.72 4.01
N ASN A 175 -22.45 6.27 4.80
CA ASN A 175 -22.29 7.70 5.02
C ASN A 175 -21.05 8.23 4.26
N ALA A 176 -20.78 7.68 3.08
CA ALA A 176 -19.71 8.14 2.18
C ALA A 176 -18.31 8.16 2.81
N TYR A 177 -18.03 7.27 3.77
CA TYR A 177 -16.75 7.17 4.48
C TYR A 177 -16.38 8.44 5.28
N GLU A 178 -17.38 9.25 5.65
CA GLU A 178 -17.21 10.47 6.45
C GLU A 178 -16.63 10.17 7.84
N ASN A 179 -15.85 11.11 8.37
CA ASN A 179 -15.30 11.05 9.72
C ASN A 179 -16.44 11.15 10.75
N GLN A 180 -16.40 10.31 11.78
CA GLN A 180 -17.43 10.29 12.82
C GLN A 180 -16.99 10.99 14.11
N PHE A 181 -15.68 11.06 14.36
CA PHE A 181 -15.10 11.51 15.62
C PHE A 181 -13.92 12.47 15.46
N TYR A 182 -13.08 12.28 14.45
CA TYR A 182 -11.87 13.09 14.29
C TYR A 182 -12.20 14.54 13.93
N GLU A 183 -11.53 15.47 14.61
CA GLU A 183 -11.54 16.91 14.31
C GLU A 183 -10.09 17.44 14.36
N PRO A 184 -9.65 18.25 13.38
CA PRO A 184 -8.30 18.80 13.39
C PRO A 184 -8.13 19.86 14.49
N VAL A 185 -6.98 19.83 15.18
CA VAL A 185 -6.64 20.84 16.20
C VAL A 185 -6.28 22.19 15.58
N ASN A 186 -5.61 22.16 14.43
CA ASN A 186 -5.13 23.36 13.76
C ASN A 186 -6.15 23.92 12.77
N ASN A 187 -6.21 25.25 12.68
CA ASN A 187 -7.00 25.92 11.65
C ASN A 187 -6.38 25.70 10.25
N PRO A 188 -7.21 25.68 9.18
CA PRO A 188 -6.73 25.51 7.82
C PRO A 188 -5.72 26.60 7.40
N LEU A 189 -4.67 26.19 6.69
CA LEU A 189 -3.69 27.11 6.10
C LEU A 189 -4.08 27.46 4.65
N ALA A 190 -4.37 28.73 4.40
CA ALA A 190 -4.57 29.26 3.05
C ALA A 190 -3.21 29.62 2.42
N LEU A 191 -2.74 28.79 1.48
CA LEU A 191 -1.36 28.86 1.00
C LEU A 191 -1.04 30.11 0.18
N GLU A 192 -2.01 30.62 -0.58
CA GLU A 192 -1.87 31.79 -1.47
C GLU A 192 -1.86 33.13 -0.71
N LEU A 193 -2.38 33.15 0.53
CA LEU A 193 -2.42 34.37 1.34
C LEU A 193 -1.06 34.67 2.00
N TYR A 194 -0.17 33.67 2.09
CA TYR A 194 1.14 33.77 2.72
C TYR A 194 1.10 34.39 4.13
N GLU A 195 0.11 33.95 4.91
CA GLU A 195 -0.12 34.41 6.28
C GLU A 195 0.92 33.87 7.26
N ASN A 196 0.97 34.48 8.44
CA ASN A 196 1.81 34.00 9.53
C ASN A 196 1.24 32.68 10.10
N ASN A 197 2.05 31.63 10.14
CA ASN A 197 1.66 30.31 10.65
C ASN A 197 2.22 30.01 12.05
N ASP A 198 2.53 31.01 12.88
CA ASP A 198 3.19 30.83 14.19
C ASP A 198 2.28 30.34 15.34
N ALA A 199 0.96 30.34 15.13
CA ALA A 199 -0.06 30.09 16.14
C ALA A 199 -0.65 28.67 16.14
N ILE A 200 -0.08 27.75 15.36
CA ILE A 200 -0.51 26.33 15.30
C ILE A 200 0.19 25.48 16.36
N ASP A 201 -0.36 24.30 16.64
CA ASP A 201 0.39 23.20 17.26
C ASP A 201 1.28 22.54 16.19
N PRO A 202 2.61 22.69 16.26
CA PRO A 202 3.53 22.16 15.26
C PRO A 202 3.66 20.64 15.29
N ASN A 203 3.11 19.97 16.30
CA ASN A 203 3.15 18.51 16.38
C ASN A 203 1.87 17.86 15.83
N ARG A 204 0.88 18.67 15.43
CA ARG A 204 -0.43 18.22 14.94
C ARG A 204 -0.65 18.59 13.48
N TRP A 205 -1.43 17.80 12.76
CA TRP A 205 -1.75 18.01 11.36
C TRP A 205 -2.51 19.34 11.20
N GLN A 206 -2.33 19.96 10.05
CA GLN A 206 -2.99 21.21 9.70
C GLN A 206 -3.68 21.01 8.35
N PRO A 207 -5.02 21.19 8.27
CA PRO A 207 -5.74 21.20 7.01
C PRO A 207 -5.21 22.31 6.09
N LEU A 208 -5.38 22.15 4.79
CA LEU A 208 -5.06 23.19 3.81
C LEU A 208 -6.35 23.75 3.19
N ALA A 209 -6.38 25.06 2.96
CA ALA A 209 -7.44 25.73 2.25
C ALA A 209 -6.98 26.17 0.85
N PHE A 210 -7.81 25.89 -0.14
CA PHE A 210 -7.57 26.12 -1.57
C PHE A 210 -8.70 26.94 -2.17
N ASP A 211 -8.40 27.75 -3.20
CA ASP A 211 -9.45 28.37 -4.01
C ASP A 211 -10.23 27.32 -4.80
N VAL A 212 -9.51 26.35 -5.35
CA VAL A 212 -10.03 25.13 -5.98
C VAL A 212 -9.11 23.97 -5.57
N PHE A 213 -9.66 22.96 -4.90
CA PHE A 213 -8.95 21.71 -4.64
C PHE A 213 -9.23 20.73 -5.79
N ILE A 214 -8.15 20.22 -6.40
CA ILE A 214 -8.21 19.14 -7.38
C ILE A 214 -7.41 18.01 -6.77
N ASP A 215 -8.00 16.83 -6.60
CA ASP A 215 -7.29 15.74 -5.96
C ASP A 215 -6.17 15.17 -6.83
N GLN A 216 -5.46 14.19 -6.26
CA GLN A 216 -4.33 13.52 -6.92
C GLN A 216 -4.73 12.88 -8.26
N SER A 217 -5.97 12.41 -8.39
CA SER A 217 -6.56 11.81 -9.60
C SER A 217 -7.19 12.86 -10.53
N GLY A 218 -6.89 14.16 -10.35
CA GLY A 218 -7.32 15.21 -11.26
C GLY A 218 -8.80 15.60 -11.16
N ASN A 219 -9.52 15.13 -10.13
CA ASN A 219 -10.93 15.42 -9.96
C ASN A 219 -11.13 16.66 -9.06
N PRO A 220 -11.90 17.68 -9.52
CA PRO A 220 -12.28 18.79 -8.67
C PRO A 220 -13.07 18.28 -7.46
N PHE A 221 -12.63 18.65 -6.26
CA PHE A 221 -13.31 18.30 -5.03
C PHE A 221 -14.31 19.41 -4.65
N PRO A 222 -15.50 19.07 -4.10
CA PRO A 222 -16.51 20.08 -3.79
C PRO A 222 -16.12 21.06 -2.68
N LEU A 223 -15.23 20.65 -1.78
CA LEU A 223 -14.77 21.46 -0.65
C LEU A 223 -13.42 22.10 -0.94
N ASN A 224 -13.32 23.38 -0.55
CA ASN A 224 -12.10 24.17 -0.63
C ASN A 224 -11.14 23.88 0.54
N THR A 225 -11.59 23.13 1.53
CA THR A 225 -10.77 22.62 2.64
C THR A 225 -11.16 21.16 2.82
N PRO A 226 -10.46 20.23 2.15
CA PRO A 226 -10.78 18.81 2.26
C PRO A 226 -10.56 18.33 3.70
N ASP A 227 -11.51 17.55 4.22
CA ASP A 227 -11.40 16.92 5.53
C ASP A 227 -10.27 15.87 5.54
N PHE A 228 -9.85 15.48 6.75
CA PHE A 228 -8.92 14.36 6.89
C PHE A 228 -9.54 13.12 6.26
N LEU A 229 -8.88 12.52 5.28
CA LEU A 229 -9.32 11.30 4.63
C LEU A 229 -9.14 10.09 5.55
N SER A 230 -10.25 9.57 6.10
CA SER A 230 -10.33 8.29 6.81
C SER A 230 -9.42 8.13 8.06
N PRO A 231 -9.32 9.11 8.98
CA PRO A 231 -8.49 8.99 10.20
C PRO A 231 -8.90 7.82 11.11
N GLU A 232 -10.13 7.35 10.99
CA GLU A 232 -10.71 6.27 11.80
C GLU A 232 -10.56 4.88 11.16
N TRP A 233 -9.88 4.77 10.01
CA TRP A 233 -9.84 3.55 9.19
C TRP A 233 -9.20 2.32 9.88
N GLY A 234 -8.52 2.52 11.00
CA GLY A 234 -7.97 1.42 11.80
C GLY A 234 -9.04 0.44 12.31
N GLU A 235 -10.31 0.86 12.41
CA GLU A 235 -11.42 0.01 12.85
C GLU A 235 -11.90 -0.95 11.75
N VAL A 236 -11.51 -0.73 10.49
CA VAL A 236 -11.95 -1.56 9.37
C VAL A 236 -11.48 -3.00 9.54
N THR A 237 -12.35 -3.97 9.23
CA THR A 237 -12.08 -5.40 9.37
C THR A 237 -10.85 -5.81 8.53
N PRO A 238 -9.77 -6.34 9.15
CA PRO A 238 -8.55 -6.70 8.44
C PRO A 238 -8.62 -8.04 7.73
N PHE A 239 -7.68 -8.26 6.80
CA PHE A 239 -7.46 -9.54 6.15
C PHE A 239 -6.54 -10.45 6.98
N ALA A 240 -5.29 -10.04 7.22
CA ALA A 240 -4.26 -10.85 7.87
C ALA A 240 -3.65 -10.18 9.12
N LEU A 241 -3.99 -8.93 9.43
CA LEU A 241 -3.53 -8.27 10.67
C LEU A 241 -3.95 -9.06 11.91
N GLN A 242 -3.02 -9.16 12.85
CA GLN A 242 -3.21 -9.95 14.07
C GLN A 242 -3.74 -9.08 15.21
N SER A 243 -4.71 -9.59 15.97
CA SER A 243 -5.19 -8.93 17.18
C SER A 243 -4.11 -8.73 18.25
N ALA A 244 -3.06 -9.55 18.23
CA ALA A 244 -1.91 -9.39 19.12
C ALA A 244 -1.08 -8.12 18.84
N ASP A 245 -1.20 -7.55 17.63
CA ASP A 245 -0.52 -6.33 17.23
C ASP A 245 -1.42 -5.08 17.36
N LEU A 246 -2.67 -5.25 17.78
CA LEU A 246 -3.64 -4.16 17.95
C LEU A 246 -3.52 -3.52 19.34
N GLU A 247 -3.36 -2.20 19.34
CA GLU A 247 -3.55 -1.35 20.49
C GLU A 247 -4.74 -0.41 20.21
N ILE A 248 -5.70 -0.35 21.15
CA ILE A 248 -6.74 0.69 21.12
C ILE A 248 -6.25 1.84 21.98
N LEU A 249 -5.88 2.94 21.32
CA LEU A 249 -5.34 4.14 21.96
C LEU A 249 -6.40 5.24 21.93
N ASN A 250 -6.39 6.13 22.91
CA ASN A 250 -7.36 7.21 22.99
C ASN A 250 -6.66 8.57 22.95
N ASN A 251 -6.97 9.36 21.93
CA ASN A 251 -6.55 10.75 21.75
C ASN A 251 -7.72 11.50 21.14
N ASP A 252 -8.66 11.93 21.99
CA ASP A 252 -10.00 12.49 21.66
C ASP A 252 -11.05 11.45 21.19
N PHE A 253 -10.63 10.38 20.52
CA PHE A 253 -11.47 9.22 20.17
C PHE A 253 -10.66 7.91 20.23
N ASP A 254 -11.38 6.78 20.24
CA ASP A 254 -10.74 5.45 20.23
C ASP A 254 -10.15 5.17 18.84
N SER A 255 -8.83 5.10 18.78
CA SER A 255 -8.04 4.82 17.59
C SER A 255 -7.51 3.39 17.63
N PHE A 256 -7.83 2.62 16.60
CA PHE A 256 -7.35 1.25 16.42
C PHE A 256 -5.98 1.27 15.72
N VAL A 257 -4.92 1.06 16.48
CA VAL A 257 -3.53 1.16 16.00
C VAL A 257 -2.88 -0.21 15.99
N TYR A 258 -2.71 -0.77 14.80
CA TYR A 258 -1.96 -2.01 14.60
C TYR A 258 -0.46 -1.72 14.43
N ASN A 259 0.40 -2.63 14.89
CA ASN A 259 1.87 -2.51 14.77
C ASN A 259 2.39 -1.14 15.23
N ASN A 260 1.95 -0.68 16.40
CA ASN A 260 2.22 0.67 16.89
C ASN A 260 3.73 1.04 16.78
N PRO A 261 4.10 2.01 15.92
CA PRO A 261 5.49 2.36 15.65
C PRO A 261 6.12 3.25 16.72
N GLY A 262 5.35 3.62 17.76
CA GLY A 262 5.72 4.63 18.74
C GLY A 262 5.66 6.05 18.18
N ALA A 263 5.83 7.04 19.05
CA ALA A 263 5.72 8.45 18.66
C ALA A 263 6.82 8.88 17.66
N PRO A 264 6.51 9.81 16.73
CA PRO A 264 7.52 10.53 15.98
C PRO A 264 8.33 11.47 16.89
N ALA A 265 9.36 12.08 16.33
CA ALA A 265 10.06 13.17 17.02
C ALA A 265 9.16 14.42 17.04
N TYR A 266 8.92 14.99 18.22
CA TYR A 266 8.21 16.27 18.36
C TYR A 266 9.22 17.41 18.50
N ILE A 267 8.82 18.62 18.08
CA ILE A 267 9.67 19.80 18.23
C ILE A 267 9.93 20.05 19.72
N GLN A 268 11.18 20.36 20.07
CA GLN A 268 11.59 20.56 21.46
C GLN A 268 11.71 22.05 21.79
N GLU A 269 11.26 22.40 22.99
CA GLU A 269 11.46 23.71 23.62
C GLU A 269 12.89 23.81 24.19
N SER A 270 13.89 23.83 23.31
CA SER A 270 15.30 23.87 23.68
C SER A 270 16.04 25.00 22.97
N ASN A 271 16.81 25.77 23.74
CA ASN A 271 17.58 26.88 23.22
C ASN A 271 18.93 26.44 22.60
N GLU A 272 19.32 25.17 22.78
CA GLU A 272 20.69 24.71 22.52
C GLU A 272 20.77 23.66 21.42
N ASN A 273 19.64 23.16 20.92
CA ASN A 273 19.65 22.00 20.01
C ASN A 273 19.78 22.37 18.53
N GLY A 274 19.28 23.53 18.07
CA GLY A 274 19.43 23.95 16.67
C GLY A 274 19.12 22.82 15.68
N ILE A 275 20.05 22.52 14.76
CA ILE A 275 19.92 21.41 13.79
C ILE A 275 20.03 20.01 14.42
N GLU A 276 20.50 19.88 15.66
CA GLU A 276 20.54 18.61 16.40
C GLU A 276 19.18 18.24 17.01
N ASP A 277 18.15 19.09 16.88
CA ASP A 277 16.76 18.68 17.10
C ASP A 277 16.31 17.74 15.96
N PRO A 278 15.90 16.48 16.26
CA PRO A 278 15.47 15.56 15.21
C PRO A 278 14.30 16.09 14.39
N TYR A 279 13.33 16.79 15.00
CA TYR A 279 12.21 17.40 14.29
C TYR A 279 12.74 18.39 13.25
N LYS A 280 13.58 19.33 13.68
CA LYS A 280 14.12 20.38 12.80
C LYS A 280 14.99 19.79 11.70
N TRP A 281 15.85 18.82 12.01
CA TRP A 281 16.69 18.14 11.01
C TRP A 281 15.85 17.46 9.93
N HIS A 282 14.82 16.70 10.33
CA HIS A 282 13.96 15.98 9.40
C HIS A 282 13.26 16.91 8.40
N PHE A 283 12.77 18.07 8.86
CA PHE A 283 12.13 19.06 7.98
C PHE A 283 13.15 19.92 7.20
N SER A 284 14.33 20.21 7.75
CA SER A 284 15.40 20.89 7.03
C SER A 284 15.97 20.03 5.88
N LEU A 285 16.00 18.70 6.03
CA LEU A 285 16.39 17.79 4.95
C LEU A 285 15.42 17.91 3.74
N VAL A 286 14.13 18.11 3.99
CA VAL A 286 13.14 18.34 2.92
C VAL A 286 13.45 19.63 2.15
N ILE A 287 13.87 20.70 2.83
CA ILE A 287 14.32 21.94 2.18
C ILE A 287 15.57 21.67 1.34
N SER A 288 16.54 20.94 1.90
CA SER A 288 17.77 20.56 1.21
C SER A 288 17.49 19.80 -0.10
N TRP A 289 16.60 18.81 -0.07
CA TRP A 289 16.24 18.04 -1.26
C TRP A 289 15.43 18.84 -2.28
N SER A 290 14.62 19.80 -1.83
CA SER A 290 13.94 20.74 -2.74
C SER A 290 14.92 21.67 -3.46
N ALA A 291 16.08 21.97 -2.86
CA ALA A 291 17.12 22.78 -3.49
C ALA A 291 17.84 22.07 -4.66
N GLN A 292 17.58 20.78 -4.87
CA GLN A 292 18.18 19.96 -5.94
C GLN A 292 17.31 19.91 -7.21
N LEU A 293 16.17 20.60 -7.23
CA LEU A 293 15.16 20.50 -8.29
C LEU A 293 15.38 21.49 -9.44
N ASP A 294 16.55 22.15 -9.51
CA ASP A 294 16.82 23.12 -10.58
C ASP A 294 17.28 22.43 -11.87
N PRO A 295 16.53 22.48 -12.97
CA PRO A 295 16.97 21.88 -14.24
C PRO A 295 18.23 22.51 -14.84
N THR A 296 18.63 23.69 -14.34
CA THR A 296 19.89 24.34 -14.73
C THR A 296 21.10 23.85 -13.92
N ASP A 297 20.87 23.04 -12.87
CA ASP A 297 21.95 22.30 -12.20
C ASP A 297 22.49 21.21 -13.15
N ASP A 298 23.78 21.30 -13.46
CA ASP A 298 24.48 20.36 -14.35
C ASP A 298 25.05 19.15 -13.57
N GLU A 299 24.69 18.96 -12.30
CA GLU A 299 25.04 17.76 -11.54
C GLU A 299 24.46 16.50 -12.19
N ILE A 300 25.34 15.57 -12.55
CA ILE A 300 24.98 14.28 -13.19
C ILE A 300 25.22 13.15 -12.18
N ILE A 301 24.21 12.30 -12.02
CA ILE A 301 24.27 11.11 -11.17
C ILE A 301 24.07 9.85 -12.00
N ASN A 302 24.66 8.74 -11.56
CA ASN A 302 24.35 7.42 -12.09
C ASN A 302 23.15 6.86 -11.34
N ILE A 303 22.05 6.61 -12.06
CA ILE A 303 20.80 6.10 -11.51
C ILE A 303 20.56 4.63 -11.88
N SER A 304 21.59 3.92 -12.37
CA SER A 304 21.42 2.54 -12.78
C SER A 304 21.38 1.59 -11.58
N PRO A 305 20.85 0.37 -11.76
CA PRO A 305 20.83 -0.61 -10.68
C PRO A 305 22.23 -0.98 -10.15
N ASN A 306 23.34 -0.60 -10.80
CA ASN A 306 24.69 -0.84 -10.26
C ASN A 306 25.12 0.11 -9.14
N THR A 307 24.40 1.20 -8.92
CA THR A 307 24.77 2.28 -7.99
C THR A 307 23.69 2.61 -6.98
N ILE A 308 22.41 2.37 -7.30
CA ILE A 308 21.28 2.68 -6.41
C ILE A 308 20.48 1.42 -6.04
N GLY A 309 19.86 1.42 -4.86
CA GLY A 309 19.11 0.29 -4.32
C GLY A 309 19.96 -0.70 -3.53
N ASN A 310 19.49 -1.94 -3.38
CA ASN A 310 20.13 -3.01 -2.62
C ASN A 310 20.34 -2.66 -1.12
N VAL A 311 19.40 -1.95 -0.51
CA VAL A 311 19.44 -1.63 0.93
C VAL A 311 18.89 -2.80 1.73
N ALA A 312 19.66 -3.32 2.69
CA ALA A 312 19.19 -4.36 3.58
C ALA A 312 18.35 -3.76 4.71
N MET A 313 17.29 -4.47 5.12
CA MET A 313 16.47 -4.03 6.27
C MET A 313 17.27 -3.95 7.58
N SER A 314 18.37 -4.68 7.71
CA SER A 314 19.28 -4.59 8.86
C SER A 314 19.97 -3.23 8.98
N ASP A 315 20.00 -2.47 7.89
CA ASP A 315 20.66 -1.17 7.80
C ASP A 315 19.67 -0.02 8.00
N PHE A 316 18.38 -0.33 8.23
CA PHE A 316 17.36 0.67 8.51
C PHE A 316 17.60 1.37 9.86
N PRO A 317 17.52 2.70 9.90
CA PRO A 317 17.84 3.45 11.11
C PRO A 317 16.76 3.29 12.17
N SER A 318 17.20 3.19 13.42
CA SER A 318 16.36 3.12 14.62
C SER A 318 16.57 4.32 15.55
N THR A 319 17.72 4.99 15.44
CA THR A 319 18.11 6.17 16.21
C THR A 319 18.33 7.38 15.30
N PHE A 320 18.26 8.60 15.86
CA PHE A 320 18.45 9.82 15.09
C PHE A 320 19.83 9.91 14.39
N ASP A 321 20.90 9.47 15.03
CA ASP A 321 22.23 9.43 14.41
C ASP A 321 22.29 8.44 13.24
N GLU A 322 21.58 7.31 13.32
CA GLU A 322 21.46 6.38 12.21
C GLU A 322 20.65 7.00 11.06
N TYR A 323 19.61 7.78 11.33
CA TYR A 323 18.87 8.52 10.29
C TYR A 323 19.78 9.51 9.54
N LYS A 324 20.66 10.22 10.26
CA LYS A 324 21.64 11.14 9.66
C LYS A 324 22.64 10.42 8.75
N ASN A 325 22.98 9.17 9.07
CA ASN A 325 23.86 8.35 8.25
C ASN A 325 23.14 7.66 7.08
N PHE A 326 21.84 7.39 7.24
CA PHE A 326 21.04 6.68 6.24
C PHE A 326 20.64 7.60 5.07
N TYR A 327 20.18 8.82 5.36
CA TYR A 327 19.75 9.76 4.32
C TYR A 327 20.83 10.79 4.03
N ASN A 328 21.17 10.97 2.76
CA ASN A 328 22.16 11.97 2.38
C ASN A 328 21.54 13.37 2.39
N PHE A 329 21.93 14.19 3.37
CA PHE A 329 21.37 15.53 3.55
C PHE A 329 21.62 16.45 2.34
N GLU A 330 22.84 16.45 1.79
CA GLU A 330 23.26 17.39 0.75
C GLU A 330 22.96 16.89 -0.67
N ASN A 331 23.17 15.60 -0.92
CA ASN A 331 23.15 15.05 -2.28
C ASN A 331 21.87 14.28 -2.63
N GLY A 332 21.00 14.03 -1.65
CA GLY A 332 19.80 13.23 -1.86
C GLY A 332 20.07 11.73 -1.88
N GLY A 333 18.99 10.94 -1.79
CA GLY A 333 19.07 9.48 -1.76
C GLY A 333 19.41 8.90 -0.38
N ASP A 334 19.64 7.58 -0.37
CA ASP A 334 19.98 6.80 0.82
C ASP A 334 21.33 6.07 0.67
N ILE A 335 21.63 5.14 1.59
CA ILE A 335 22.86 4.35 1.63
C ILE A 335 22.95 3.24 0.56
N GLY A 336 21.99 3.17 -0.37
CA GLY A 336 21.96 2.16 -1.42
C GLY A 336 23.28 2.08 -2.21
N VAL A 337 23.74 0.85 -2.44
CA VAL A 337 25.01 0.56 -3.16
C VAL A 337 24.78 -0.13 -4.50
N GLY A 338 23.53 -0.48 -4.80
CA GLY A 338 23.15 -1.20 -6.02
C GLY A 338 23.61 -2.65 -6.09
N HIS A 339 23.35 -3.25 -7.25
CA HIS A 339 23.64 -4.61 -7.66
C HIS A 339 24.69 -4.60 -8.77
N GLN A 340 25.85 -5.24 -8.57
CA GLN A 340 26.90 -5.22 -9.60
C GLN A 340 26.53 -5.99 -10.88
N LYS A 341 25.69 -7.03 -10.77
CA LYS A 341 25.35 -7.95 -11.86
C LYS A 341 23.87 -8.27 -11.90
N ASN A 342 23.33 -8.40 -13.10
CA ASN A 342 22.01 -8.95 -13.34
C ASN A 342 22.06 -10.48 -13.12
N PRO A 343 21.24 -11.04 -12.21
CA PRO A 343 21.31 -12.47 -11.86
C PRO A 343 20.78 -13.39 -12.96
N ILE A 344 20.06 -12.87 -13.95
CA ILE A 344 19.49 -13.64 -15.06
C ILE A 344 20.47 -13.72 -16.24
N THR A 345 21.19 -12.64 -16.53
CA THR A 345 22.15 -12.58 -17.65
C THR A 345 23.60 -12.83 -17.23
N ASP A 346 23.93 -12.69 -15.94
CA ASP A 346 25.29 -12.67 -15.36
C ASP A 346 26.20 -11.52 -15.86
N GLU A 347 25.62 -10.59 -16.61
CA GLU A 347 26.26 -9.36 -17.08
C GLU A 347 26.18 -8.24 -16.03
N ALA A 348 27.13 -7.31 -16.06
CA ALA A 348 27.07 -6.11 -15.22
C ALA A 348 25.91 -5.21 -15.66
N TYR A 349 25.23 -4.54 -14.71
CA TYR A 349 24.30 -3.48 -15.09
C TYR A 349 25.09 -2.30 -15.66
N GLU A 350 24.66 -1.81 -16.82
CA GLU A 350 25.26 -0.65 -17.48
C GLU A 350 25.02 0.62 -16.67
N ASP A 351 25.92 1.60 -16.81
CA ASP A 351 25.72 2.91 -16.20
C ASP A 351 24.58 3.67 -16.89
N ASN A 352 23.83 4.44 -16.11
CA ASN A 352 22.71 5.25 -16.57
C ASN A 352 22.86 6.66 -15.96
N PHE A 353 23.57 7.54 -16.67
CA PHE A 353 23.86 8.89 -16.21
C PHE A 353 22.76 9.86 -16.59
N VAL A 354 22.19 10.55 -15.59
CA VAL A 354 21.09 11.51 -15.77
C VAL A 354 21.35 12.74 -14.89
N LYS A 355 20.86 13.91 -15.32
CA LYS A 355 20.86 15.10 -14.46
C LYS A 355 20.08 14.82 -13.17
N ARG A 356 20.65 15.17 -12.02
CA ARG A 356 20.02 14.95 -10.70
C ARG A 356 18.65 15.61 -10.61
N ALA A 357 18.52 16.85 -11.10
CA ALA A 357 17.27 17.58 -11.07
C ALA A 357 16.17 16.94 -11.94
N ASP A 358 16.53 16.34 -13.08
CA ASP A 358 15.57 15.60 -13.91
C ASP A 358 15.14 14.31 -13.21
N TYR A 359 16.09 13.55 -12.66
CA TYR A 359 15.79 12.35 -11.90
C TYR A 359 14.88 12.64 -10.70
N ALA A 360 15.22 13.63 -9.87
CA ALA A 360 14.48 13.95 -8.65
C ALA A 360 13.04 14.42 -8.94
N ARG A 361 12.84 15.29 -9.95
CA ARG A 361 11.50 15.78 -10.35
C ARG A 361 10.65 14.66 -10.96
N VAL A 362 11.24 13.86 -11.85
CA VAL A 362 10.56 12.71 -12.45
C VAL A 362 10.20 11.67 -11.39
N LEU A 363 11.11 11.37 -10.46
CA LEU A 363 10.85 10.41 -9.41
C LEU A 363 9.72 10.89 -8.48
N ALA A 364 9.73 12.18 -8.14
CA ALA A 364 8.67 12.81 -7.35
C ALA A 364 7.30 12.71 -8.03
N GLU A 365 7.20 12.90 -9.35
CA GLU A 365 5.93 12.79 -10.08
C GLU A 365 5.51 11.35 -10.38
N PHE A 366 6.45 10.48 -10.78
CA PHE A 366 6.18 9.08 -11.12
C PHE A 366 5.53 8.33 -9.96
N TRP A 367 6.08 8.48 -8.75
CA TRP A 367 5.53 7.88 -7.54
C TRP A 367 4.54 8.80 -6.81
N ALA A 368 4.26 9.99 -7.34
CA ALA A 368 3.10 10.78 -6.92
C ALA A 368 1.83 10.38 -7.63
N ASP A 369 1.84 9.37 -8.51
CA ASP A 369 0.61 8.70 -8.92
C ASP A 369 -0.42 9.75 -9.39
N GLY A 370 -0.05 10.54 -10.41
CA GLY A 370 -0.75 11.74 -10.87
C GLY A 370 -2.21 11.55 -11.35
N PRO A 371 -2.77 12.50 -12.13
CA PRO A 371 -4.22 12.56 -12.38
C PRO A 371 -4.83 11.32 -13.04
N ASP A 372 -4.04 10.52 -13.75
CA ASP A 372 -4.51 9.27 -14.38
C ASP A 372 -4.16 8.02 -13.54
N SER A 373 -3.93 8.17 -12.24
CA SER A 373 -3.45 7.08 -11.37
C SER A 373 -4.54 6.26 -10.70
N GLU A 374 -4.22 4.99 -10.48
CA GLU A 374 -4.96 4.03 -9.68
C GLU A 374 -4.69 4.15 -8.17
N THR A 375 -4.08 5.25 -7.71
CA THR A 375 -3.54 5.47 -6.36
C THR A 375 -2.43 4.47 -5.98
N PRO A 376 -1.67 4.67 -4.89
CA PRO A 376 -0.57 3.77 -4.53
C PRO A 376 -0.91 2.28 -4.48
N PRO A 377 -2.04 1.82 -3.89
CA PRO A 377 -2.37 0.41 -3.93
C PRO A 377 -2.61 -0.11 -5.36
N GLY A 378 -3.25 0.67 -6.24
CA GLY A 378 -3.53 0.28 -7.61
C GLY A 378 -2.30 0.30 -8.53
N HIS A 379 -1.35 1.21 -8.31
CA HIS A 379 -0.09 1.22 -9.05
C HIS A 379 0.64 -0.12 -8.92
N TRP A 380 0.67 -0.72 -7.72
CA TRP A 380 1.28 -2.05 -7.53
C TRP A 380 0.52 -3.20 -8.21
N PHE A 381 -0.77 -3.03 -8.50
CA PHE A 381 -1.50 -3.95 -9.39
C PHE A 381 -1.08 -3.79 -10.85
N THR A 382 -0.87 -2.56 -11.33
CA THR A 382 -0.30 -2.31 -12.66
C THR A 382 1.10 -2.95 -12.79
N ILE A 383 1.94 -2.84 -11.75
CA ILE A 383 3.24 -3.52 -11.71
C ILE A 383 3.08 -5.04 -11.70
N LEU A 384 2.17 -5.60 -10.90
CA LEU A 384 1.88 -7.04 -10.90
C LEU A 384 1.40 -7.52 -12.28
N ASN A 385 0.57 -6.73 -12.97
CA ASN A 385 0.10 -7.05 -14.31
C ASN A 385 1.27 -7.03 -15.31
N TYR A 386 2.12 -6.00 -15.27
CA TYR A 386 3.36 -5.94 -16.06
C TYR A 386 4.26 -7.16 -15.83
N VAL A 387 4.49 -7.53 -14.57
CA VAL A 387 5.25 -8.73 -14.20
C VAL A 387 4.55 -9.97 -14.74
N SER A 388 3.24 -10.10 -14.57
CA SER A 388 2.48 -11.28 -15.01
C SER A 388 2.46 -11.46 -16.53
N ASP A 389 2.51 -10.37 -17.28
CA ASP A 389 2.44 -10.36 -18.75
C ASP A 389 3.84 -10.50 -19.38
N HIS A 390 4.90 -10.29 -18.59
CA HIS A 390 6.27 -10.40 -19.08
C HIS A 390 6.62 -11.85 -19.53
N PRO A 391 7.20 -12.06 -20.73
CA PRO A 391 7.47 -13.40 -21.27
C PRO A 391 8.40 -14.29 -20.43
N LEU A 392 9.29 -13.68 -19.65
CA LEU A 392 10.22 -14.39 -18.75
C LEU A 392 9.63 -14.72 -17.38
N SER A 393 8.39 -14.32 -17.11
CA SER A 393 7.76 -14.58 -15.82
C SER A 393 7.37 -16.03 -15.66
N LYS A 394 7.79 -16.59 -14.52
CA LYS A 394 7.39 -17.93 -14.11
C LYS A 394 6.11 -17.80 -13.31
N LYS A 395 4.98 -18.20 -13.90
CA LYS A 395 3.66 -18.26 -13.22
C LYS A 395 3.60 -19.47 -12.29
N THR A 396 4.48 -19.46 -11.28
CA THR A 396 4.58 -20.41 -10.18
C THR A 396 4.33 -19.66 -8.89
N PHE A 397 3.50 -20.18 -7.99
CA PHE A 397 3.15 -19.46 -6.76
C PHE A 397 4.02 -19.90 -5.58
N GLY A 398 4.78 -18.98 -4.99
CA GLY A 398 5.68 -19.29 -3.88
C GLY A 398 6.74 -20.31 -4.27
N ASN A 399 7.11 -21.17 -3.33
CA ASN A 399 8.11 -22.22 -3.56
C ASN A 399 7.62 -23.39 -4.43
N SER A 400 6.39 -23.32 -4.99
CA SER A 400 5.86 -24.37 -5.86
C SER A 400 6.57 -24.37 -7.21
N SER A 401 7.00 -25.54 -7.69
CA SER A 401 7.48 -25.71 -9.07
C SER A 401 6.36 -25.92 -10.09
N ARG A 402 5.10 -26.03 -9.65
CA ARG A 402 3.93 -26.21 -10.53
C ARG A 402 3.59 -24.90 -11.22
N ALA A 403 3.70 -24.88 -12.55
CA ALA A 403 3.15 -23.83 -13.38
C ALA A 403 1.62 -23.77 -13.23
N LEU A 404 1.10 -22.57 -13.00
CA LEU A 404 -0.32 -22.30 -12.85
C LEU A 404 -0.94 -21.89 -14.18
N GLN A 405 -2.21 -22.21 -14.36
CA GLN A 405 -3.01 -21.62 -15.45
C GLN A 405 -3.22 -20.13 -15.16
N ALA A 406 -3.42 -19.32 -16.21
CA ALA A 406 -3.57 -17.87 -16.07
C ALA A 406 -4.61 -17.48 -15.01
N LEU A 407 -5.82 -18.05 -15.06
CA LEU A 407 -6.86 -17.76 -14.07
C LEU A 407 -6.43 -18.11 -12.63
N GLU A 408 -5.79 -19.26 -12.42
CA GLU A 408 -5.32 -19.66 -11.08
C GLU A 408 -4.18 -18.75 -10.57
N TRP A 409 -3.30 -18.31 -11.46
CA TRP A 409 -2.27 -17.32 -11.13
C TRP A 409 -2.91 -15.99 -10.71
N ASP A 410 -3.79 -15.45 -11.54
CA ASP A 410 -4.38 -14.12 -11.33
C ASP A 410 -5.18 -14.05 -10.03
N VAL A 411 -6.08 -15.02 -9.77
CA VAL A 411 -6.90 -15.00 -8.53
C VAL A 411 -6.07 -15.14 -7.26
N LYS A 412 -4.97 -15.91 -7.29
CA LYS A 412 -4.09 -16.09 -6.13
C LYS A 412 -3.22 -14.86 -5.89
N SER A 413 -2.63 -14.33 -6.96
CA SER A 413 -1.78 -13.15 -6.90
C SER A 413 -2.58 -11.90 -6.49
N TYR A 414 -3.77 -11.69 -7.06
CA TYR A 414 -4.62 -10.56 -6.70
C TYR A 414 -5.16 -10.65 -5.28
N LEU A 415 -5.61 -11.81 -4.82
CA LEU A 415 -6.01 -11.97 -3.42
C LEU A 415 -4.85 -11.63 -2.48
N THR A 416 -3.65 -12.14 -2.76
CA THR A 416 -2.49 -11.93 -1.89
C THR A 416 -2.08 -10.45 -1.85
N LEU A 417 -1.98 -9.80 -3.01
CA LEU A 417 -1.59 -8.40 -3.10
C LEU A 417 -2.67 -7.48 -2.51
N SER A 418 -3.94 -7.68 -2.87
CA SER A 418 -5.02 -6.84 -2.35
C SER A 418 -5.20 -6.98 -0.85
N GLY A 419 -5.04 -8.19 -0.30
CA GLY A 419 -5.06 -8.41 1.14
C GLY A 419 -3.97 -7.61 1.86
N ALA A 420 -2.74 -7.60 1.31
CA ALA A 420 -1.67 -6.77 1.84
C ALA A 420 -1.98 -5.26 1.73
N MET A 421 -2.51 -4.80 0.58
CA MET A 421 -2.88 -3.39 0.42
C MET A 421 -3.99 -2.99 1.41
N HIS A 422 -5.02 -3.82 1.57
CA HIS A 422 -6.10 -3.58 2.53
C HIS A 422 -5.58 -3.45 3.97
N ASP A 423 -4.71 -4.37 4.39
CA ASP A 423 -4.12 -4.34 5.73
C ASP A 423 -3.17 -3.15 5.93
N VAL A 424 -2.41 -2.75 4.92
CA VAL A 424 -1.60 -1.52 4.98
C VAL A 424 -2.50 -0.30 5.17
N ALA A 425 -3.62 -0.21 4.45
CA ALA A 425 -4.55 0.90 4.59
C ALA A 425 -5.08 1.01 6.03
N ILE A 426 -5.53 -0.11 6.61
CA ILE A 426 -6.02 -0.18 8.00
C ILE A 426 -4.93 0.25 8.97
N ASN A 427 -3.75 -0.35 8.85
CA ASN A 427 -2.64 -0.10 9.77
C ASN A 427 -2.21 1.37 9.74
N ILE A 428 -1.89 1.88 8.56
CA ILE A 428 -1.28 3.20 8.41
C ILE A 428 -2.28 4.31 8.70
N TRP A 429 -3.55 4.18 8.32
CA TRP A 429 -4.53 5.20 8.65
C TRP A 429 -4.92 5.19 10.13
N GLY A 430 -4.91 4.04 10.80
CA GLY A 430 -5.00 3.98 12.27
C GLY A 430 -3.85 4.74 12.95
N VAL A 431 -2.61 4.54 12.49
CA VAL A 431 -1.43 5.29 12.97
C VAL A 431 -1.57 6.79 12.68
N LYS A 432 -1.98 7.17 11.45
CA LYS A 432 -2.14 8.58 11.05
C LYS A 432 -3.23 9.29 11.84
N GLY A 433 -4.37 8.64 12.08
CA GLY A 433 -5.46 9.20 12.88
C GLY A 433 -5.07 9.44 14.33
N TYR A 434 -4.34 8.51 14.93
CA TYR A 434 -3.91 8.62 16.33
C TYR A 434 -2.80 9.66 16.55
N TYR A 435 -1.71 9.56 15.79
CA TYR A 435 -0.55 10.45 15.97
C TYR A 435 -0.76 11.82 15.37
N ASP A 436 -1.65 11.94 14.39
CA ASP A 436 -2.10 13.19 13.79
C ASP A 436 -0.93 14.14 13.44
N TYR A 437 0.17 13.59 12.91
CA TYR A 437 1.43 14.30 12.80
C TYR A 437 1.46 15.27 11.60
N ILE A 438 2.16 16.40 11.80
CA ILE A 438 2.26 17.51 10.85
C ILE A 438 2.91 17.15 9.50
N ARG A 439 2.59 17.93 8.45
CA ARG A 439 3.20 17.85 7.11
C ARG A 439 4.31 18.89 6.90
N PRO A 440 5.28 18.67 5.98
CA PRO A 440 6.39 19.61 5.75
C PRO A 440 5.96 21.04 5.46
N VAL A 441 4.93 21.26 4.64
CA VAL A 441 4.48 22.62 4.29
C VAL A 441 4.08 23.44 5.52
N SER A 442 3.37 22.83 6.47
CA SER A 442 2.96 23.48 7.71
C SER A 442 4.12 23.63 8.69
N ALA A 443 4.93 22.58 8.86
CA ALA A 443 6.08 22.58 9.77
C ALA A 443 7.16 23.60 9.37
N ILE A 444 7.54 23.63 8.08
CA ILE A 444 8.55 24.56 7.56
C ILE A 444 8.04 26.00 7.65
N ARG A 445 6.78 26.26 7.26
CA ARG A 445 6.21 27.61 7.37
C ARG A 445 6.06 28.07 8.82
N TYR A 446 5.69 27.17 9.74
CA TYR A 446 5.66 27.44 11.18
C TYR A 446 7.05 27.85 11.70
N MET A 447 8.07 27.02 11.47
CA MET A 447 9.43 27.30 11.94
C MET A 447 9.98 28.59 11.31
N ALA A 448 9.74 28.83 10.02
CA ALA A 448 10.14 30.07 9.35
C ALA A 448 9.44 31.32 9.90
N SER A 449 8.17 31.18 10.32
CA SER A 449 7.39 32.21 10.98
C SER A 449 7.93 32.56 12.37
N LYS A 450 8.45 31.56 13.11
CA LYS A 450 9.08 31.76 14.42
C LYS A 450 10.41 32.50 14.32
N GLY A 451 11.19 32.24 13.28
CA GLY A 451 12.50 32.86 13.07
C GLY A 451 13.60 31.81 12.96
N GLN A 452 14.75 32.04 13.59
CA GLN A 452 15.88 31.10 13.58
C GLN A 452 16.20 30.52 14.96
N SER A 453 16.72 29.29 14.99
CA SER A 453 17.04 28.61 16.25
C SER A 453 18.52 28.26 16.43
N SER A 454 19.44 28.86 15.67
CA SER A 454 20.88 28.52 15.71
C SER A 454 21.72 29.45 16.59
N ASP A 455 21.38 30.73 16.69
CA ASP A 455 22.19 31.70 17.43
C ASP A 455 21.33 32.72 18.19
N MET A 456 21.33 32.65 19.53
CA MET A 456 20.59 33.57 20.40
C MET A 456 21.00 35.05 20.27
N MET A 457 22.16 35.32 19.68
CA MET A 457 22.68 36.68 19.48
C MET A 457 22.27 37.29 18.13
N LEU A 458 21.73 36.48 17.21
CA LEU A 458 21.19 36.96 15.95
C LEU A 458 19.72 37.40 16.09
N PRO A 459 19.26 38.37 15.27
CA PRO A 459 17.86 38.78 15.26
C PRO A 459 16.88 37.63 15.03
N ASN A 460 15.65 37.79 15.52
CA ASN A 460 14.56 36.83 15.38
C ASN A 460 14.94 35.41 15.80
N TYR A 461 15.70 35.29 16.89
CA TYR A 461 15.92 34.01 17.54
C TYR A 461 14.62 33.52 18.18
N ASP A 462 14.27 32.27 17.93
CA ASP A 462 13.20 31.53 18.60
C ASP A 462 13.60 30.05 18.70
N PRO A 463 13.38 29.37 19.84
CA PRO A 463 13.70 27.95 20.00
C PRO A 463 12.98 27.05 19.00
N HIS A 464 11.83 27.46 18.47
CA HIS A 464 11.08 26.76 17.43
C HIS A 464 11.38 27.27 16.01
N GLY A 465 12.32 28.21 15.87
CA GLY A 465 12.77 28.71 14.58
C GLY A 465 13.44 27.65 13.71
N LEU A 466 13.62 27.97 12.43
CA LEU A 466 14.42 27.15 11.52
C LEU A 466 15.91 27.21 11.91
N PRO A 467 16.65 26.09 11.86
CA PRO A 467 18.10 26.13 12.01
C PRO A 467 18.73 26.84 10.82
N LEU A 468 19.70 27.72 11.08
CA LEU A 468 20.55 28.31 10.05
C LEU A 468 21.53 27.27 9.53
N ILE A 469 21.60 27.15 8.20
CA ILE A 469 22.46 26.22 7.46
C ILE A 469 23.10 27.01 6.32
N GLU A 470 24.43 27.00 6.24
CA GLU A 470 25.17 27.70 5.19
C GLU A 470 24.67 27.31 3.80
N ASP A 471 24.51 28.32 2.93
CA ASP A 471 23.99 28.17 1.56
C ASP A 471 22.60 27.52 1.39
N LEU A 472 21.85 27.31 2.48
CA LEU A 472 20.52 26.69 2.45
C LEU A 472 19.44 27.43 3.26
N ILE A 473 19.73 27.83 4.51
CA ILE A 473 18.78 28.51 5.40
C ILE A 473 19.49 29.68 6.10
N ALA A 474 19.02 30.90 5.86
CA ALA A 474 19.70 32.10 6.35
C ALA A 474 18.73 33.18 6.81
N VAL A 475 19.22 34.08 7.67
CA VAL A 475 18.51 35.32 8.02
C VAL A 475 18.68 36.33 6.87
N ILE A 476 17.59 37.00 6.50
CA ILE A 476 17.62 38.11 5.55
C ILE A 476 18.27 39.32 6.23
N THR A 477 19.38 39.81 5.67
CA THR A 477 20.12 40.97 6.17
C THR A 477 19.88 42.22 5.32
N GLU A 478 20.36 43.36 5.79
CA GLU A 478 20.28 44.61 5.02
C GLU A 478 21.08 44.46 3.71
N GLY A 479 20.52 44.93 2.60
CA GLY A 479 21.10 44.80 1.26
C GLY A 479 20.81 43.48 0.55
N ASP A 480 20.15 42.52 1.22
CA ASP A 480 19.66 41.29 0.58
C ASP A 480 18.53 41.60 -0.41
N ALA A 481 18.53 40.93 -1.57
CA ALA A 481 17.48 41.10 -2.59
C ALA A 481 16.07 40.78 -2.05
N LEU A 482 15.97 39.87 -1.08
CA LEU A 482 14.71 39.51 -0.43
C LEU A 482 14.31 40.44 0.71
N ALA A 483 15.15 41.40 1.14
CA ALA A 483 14.78 42.36 2.18
C ALA A 483 13.54 43.20 1.81
N GLY A 484 13.32 43.38 0.50
CA GLY A 484 12.22 44.15 -0.06
C GLY A 484 12.48 45.66 -0.03
N SER A 485 11.69 46.42 -0.81
CA SER A 485 11.95 47.85 -1.04
C SER A 485 11.93 48.73 0.21
N ASN A 486 11.29 48.26 1.30
CA ASN A 486 11.21 48.97 2.58
C ASN A 486 11.87 48.18 3.72
N ASN A 487 12.76 47.22 3.40
CA ASN A 487 13.33 46.28 4.37
C ASN A 487 12.26 45.51 5.18
N GLN A 488 11.06 45.32 4.62
CA GLN A 488 9.93 44.71 5.34
C GLN A 488 10.12 43.21 5.65
N HIS A 489 11.13 42.58 5.04
CA HIS A 489 11.51 41.19 5.30
C HIS A 489 12.84 41.07 6.06
N LEU A 490 13.44 42.17 6.48
CA LEU A 490 14.67 42.17 7.27
C LEU A 490 14.49 41.33 8.54
N GLY A 491 15.44 40.44 8.81
CA GLY A 491 15.41 39.50 9.93
C GLY A 491 14.55 38.26 9.71
N LYS A 492 13.71 38.20 8.67
CA LYS A 492 12.96 36.97 8.34
C LYS A 492 13.90 35.90 7.80
N ILE A 493 13.41 34.66 7.76
CA ILE A 493 14.17 33.53 7.23
C ILE A 493 13.95 33.39 5.73
N LYS A 494 15.05 33.21 5.00
CA LYS A 494 15.06 32.75 3.63
C LYS A 494 15.59 31.32 3.56
N VAL A 495 15.06 30.55 2.61
CA VAL A 495 15.45 29.17 2.32
C VAL A 495 15.75 29.04 0.84
N LYS A 496 16.77 28.26 0.46
CA LYS A 496 17.04 27.91 -0.92
C LYS A 496 16.24 26.65 -1.28
N SER A 497 15.33 26.75 -2.24
CA SER A 497 14.34 25.70 -2.53
C SER A 497 13.73 25.91 -3.92
N TRP A 498 12.97 24.93 -4.43
CA TRP A 498 12.07 25.15 -5.57
C TRP A 498 11.19 26.38 -5.31
N LYS A 499 11.13 27.31 -6.27
CA LYS A 499 10.52 28.63 -6.05
C LYS A 499 8.99 28.61 -5.92
N GLY A 500 8.34 27.51 -6.29
CA GLY A 500 6.90 27.35 -6.12
C GLY A 500 6.06 27.74 -7.34
N PRO A 501 4.74 27.54 -7.24
CA PRO A 501 3.79 27.71 -8.34
C PRO A 501 3.63 29.16 -8.82
N ASP A 502 3.99 30.17 -8.01
CA ASP A 502 3.95 31.59 -8.41
C ASP A 502 4.84 31.91 -9.64
N PHE A 503 5.77 31.02 -9.98
CA PHE A 503 6.66 31.13 -11.14
C PHE A 503 6.21 30.28 -12.34
N ILE A 504 5.06 29.62 -12.25
CA ILE A 504 4.48 28.77 -13.31
C ILE A 504 3.13 29.38 -13.74
N ASN A 505 3.07 29.94 -14.95
CA ASN A 505 1.80 30.35 -15.56
C ASN A 505 1.24 29.25 -16.46
N ASP A 506 2.12 28.58 -17.22
CA ASP A 506 1.80 27.44 -18.09
C ASP A 506 2.76 26.27 -17.78
N PRO A 507 2.29 25.20 -17.12
CA PRO A 507 3.14 24.06 -16.76
C PRO A 507 3.69 23.30 -17.98
N GLU A 508 3.17 23.50 -19.20
CA GLU A 508 3.76 22.90 -20.41
C GLU A 508 5.01 23.67 -20.91
N MET A 509 5.20 24.91 -20.46
CA MET A 509 6.19 25.85 -21.01
C MET A 509 7.12 26.47 -19.97
N ASP A 510 6.65 26.62 -18.74
CA ASP A 510 7.36 27.32 -17.68
C ASP A 510 8.12 26.34 -16.78
N ILE A 511 9.20 26.83 -16.20
CA ILE A 511 10.03 26.17 -15.20
C ILE A 511 10.18 27.17 -14.06
N ALA A 512 9.91 26.74 -12.83
CA ALA A 512 10.12 27.62 -11.69
C ALA A 512 11.61 27.70 -11.40
N GLY A 513 12.29 26.56 -11.24
CA GLY A 513 13.71 26.50 -10.83
C GLY A 513 13.89 26.73 -9.32
N VAL A 514 15.15 26.82 -8.87
CA VAL A 514 15.50 26.97 -7.45
C VAL A 514 16.16 28.31 -7.19
N ASP A 515 15.77 28.97 -6.10
CA ASP A 515 16.47 30.17 -5.62
C ASP A 515 16.16 30.38 -4.12
N TRP A 516 16.73 31.43 -3.55
CA TRP A 516 16.33 31.93 -2.24
C TRP A 516 14.90 32.47 -2.29
N ILE A 517 14.06 31.94 -1.41
CA ILE A 517 12.68 32.39 -1.17
C ILE A 517 12.46 32.65 0.32
N LEU A 518 11.42 33.41 0.68
CA LEU A 518 10.99 33.53 2.07
C LEU A 518 10.55 32.15 2.59
N GLY A 519 11.04 31.71 3.75
CA GLY A 519 10.67 30.41 4.34
C GLY A 519 9.16 30.31 4.64
N THR A 520 8.52 31.42 5.00
CA THR A 520 7.06 31.49 5.18
C THR A 520 6.26 31.34 3.88
N ARG A 521 6.95 31.29 2.73
CA ARG A 521 6.37 31.07 1.40
C ARG A 521 6.82 29.76 0.78
N TRP A 522 7.42 28.85 1.55
CA TRP A 522 7.89 27.57 1.03
C TRP A 522 6.73 26.72 0.47
N TRP A 523 6.97 26.03 -0.64
CA TRP A 523 6.04 25.09 -1.27
C TRP A 523 6.73 23.74 -1.50
N PRO A 524 6.04 22.61 -1.28
CA PRO A 524 6.50 21.32 -1.78
C PRO A 524 6.44 21.30 -3.32
N TYR A 525 7.24 20.44 -3.96
CA TYR A 525 7.20 20.26 -5.41
C TYR A 525 5.93 19.50 -5.81
N GLN A 526 4.85 20.25 -5.96
CA GLN A 526 3.48 19.77 -6.20
C GLN A 526 2.67 20.83 -6.96
N ARG A 527 1.53 20.43 -7.52
CA ARG A 527 0.56 21.37 -8.11
C ARG A 527 -0.05 22.29 -7.04
N PRO A 528 -0.38 23.56 -7.37
CA PRO A 528 -1.02 24.47 -6.42
C PRO A 528 -2.41 23.98 -5.97
N SER A 529 -3.10 23.19 -6.79
CA SER A 529 -4.41 22.60 -6.47
C SER A 529 -4.34 21.33 -5.62
N PHE A 530 -3.14 20.77 -5.41
CA PHE A 530 -2.90 19.54 -4.63
C PHE A 530 -1.51 19.60 -3.98
N VAL A 531 -1.39 20.30 -2.85
CA VAL A 531 -0.06 20.63 -2.29
C VAL A 531 0.46 19.55 -1.35
N THR A 532 -0.44 18.90 -0.64
CA THR A 532 -0.16 17.69 0.13
C THR A 532 -1.46 16.91 0.28
N PRO A 533 -1.43 15.57 0.37
CA PRO A 533 -2.65 14.81 0.58
C PRO A 533 -3.38 15.21 1.87
N PRO A 534 -4.73 15.16 1.91
CA PRO A 534 -5.53 15.66 3.03
C PRO A 534 -5.56 14.66 4.19
N PHE A 535 -4.41 14.36 4.77
CA PHE A 535 -4.22 13.50 5.94
C PHE A 535 -2.83 13.68 6.55
N ALA A 536 -2.69 13.34 7.83
CA ALA A 536 -1.45 13.42 8.60
C ALA A 536 -0.25 12.73 7.93
N GLY A 537 0.98 13.16 8.26
CA GLY A 537 2.22 12.65 7.68
C GLY A 537 2.60 11.26 8.17
N TYR A 538 2.65 11.07 9.47
CA TYR A 538 3.22 9.88 10.12
C TYR A 538 2.23 8.71 10.18
N LEU A 539 2.43 7.58 9.50
CA LEU A 539 3.55 7.19 8.61
C LEU A 539 3.20 7.33 7.12
N SER A 540 4.22 7.41 6.25
CA SER A 540 4.04 7.46 4.79
C SER A 540 3.29 6.21 4.29
N GLY A 541 2.10 6.42 3.73
CA GLY A 541 1.31 5.35 3.11
C GLY A 541 2.03 4.74 1.92
N HIS A 542 2.69 5.56 1.08
CA HIS A 542 3.44 5.09 -0.08
C HIS A 542 4.59 4.17 0.35
N SER A 543 5.33 4.52 1.42
CA SER A 543 6.43 3.68 1.93
C SER A 543 5.94 2.30 2.38
N ALA A 544 4.80 2.26 3.08
CA ALA A 544 4.22 1.00 3.57
C ALA A 544 3.57 0.16 2.45
N PHE A 545 2.77 0.77 1.58
CA PHE A 545 2.13 0.07 0.45
C PHE A 545 3.19 -0.53 -0.47
N SER A 546 4.18 0.28 -0.86
CA SER A 546 5.24 -0.18 -1.75
C SER A 546 6.06 -1.30 -1.14
N ARG A 547 6.39 -1.20 0.15
CA ARG A 547 7.16 -2.26 0.78
C ARG A 547 6.37 -3.55 0.88
N ALA A 548 5.10 -3.50 1.31
CA ALA A 548 4.27 -4.70 1.39
C ALA A 548 4.06 -5.36 0.02
N ALA A 549 3.80 -4.55 -1.02
CA ALA A 549 3.67 -5.04 -2.38
C ALA A 549 4.97 -5.69 -2.88
N SER A 550 6.13 -5.08 -2.62
CA SER A 550 7.42 -5.65 -3.03
C SER A 550 7.70 -7.01 -2.39
N GLU A 551 7.33 -7.20 -1.12
CA GLU A 551 7.44 -8.50 -0.45
C GLU A 551 6.45 -9.51 -1.03
N VAL A 552 5.20 -9.11 -1.28
CA VAL A 552 4.21 -9.98 -1.93
C VAL A 552 4.71 -10.42 -3.29
N LEU A 553 5.15 -9.50 -4.15
CA LEU A 553 5.66 -9.81 -5.48
C LEU A 553 6.86 -10.77 -5.40
N THR A 554 7.82 -10.50 -4.50
CA THR A 554 8.96 -11.39 -4.25
C THR A 554 8.53 -12.81 -3.86
N LEU A 555 7.55 -12.91 -2.95
CA LEU A 555 7.10 -14.19 -2.43
C LEU A 555 6.25 -14.96 -3.44
N ILE A 556 5.35 -14.30 -4.19
CA ILE A 556 4.51 -14.99 -5.16
C ILE A 556 5.31 -15.47 -6.37
N THR A 557 6.31 -14.71 -6.84
CA THR A 557 7.19 -15.12 -7.95
C THR A 557 8.31 -16.07 -7.50
N ASN A 558 8.60 -16.08 -6.20
CA ASN A 558 9.79 -16.70 -5.61
C ASN A 558 11.09 -16.19 -6.24
N ASP A 559 11.12 -14.90 -6.54
CA ASP A 559 12.26 -14.17 -7.09
C ASP A 559 12.17 -12.70 -6.66
N ALA A 560 13.23 -12.16 -6.07
CA ALA A 560 13.26 -10.76 -5.66
C ALA A 560 13.41 -9.80 -6.85
N PHE A 561 13.89 -10.30 -7.99
CA PHE A 561 14.17 -9.50 -9.17
C PHE A 561 12.95 -9.39 -10.07
N PHE A 562 12.86 -8.27 -10.79
CA PHE A 562 11.94 -8.14 -11.91
C PHE A 562 12.24 -9.23 -12.96
N PRO A 563 11.24 -9.70 -13.73
CA PRO A 563 11.47 -10.67 -14.80
C PRO A 563 12.57 -10.21 -15.77
N GLY A 564 13.57 -11.05 -16.03
CA GLY A 564 14.76 -10.67 -16.81
C GLY A 564 15.84 -9.92 -16.01
N GLY A 565 15.64 -9.73 -14.71
CA GLY A 565 16.56 -9.06 -13.80
C GLY A 565 16.47 -7.55 -13.81
N ILE A 566 15.50 -6.95 -14.52
CA ILE A 566 15.36 -5.50 -14.60
C ILE A 566 13.91 -5.10 -14.92
N GLY A 567 13.36 -4.15 -14.18
CA GLY A 567 12.17 -3.38 -14.53
C GLY A 567 12.60 -2.04 -15.12
N VAL A 568 11.89 -1.57 -16.14
CA VAL A 568 12.22 -0.32 -16.87
C VAL A 568 10.96 0.50 -17.08
N PHE A 569 11.07 1.81 -16.87
CA PHE A 569 10.06 2.79 -17.24
C PHE A 569 10.70 3.94 -18.02
N ASP A 570 10.27 4.14 -19.26
CA ASP A 570 10.82 5.15 -20.15
C ASP A 570 10.17 6.51 -19.92
N VAL A 571 10.99 7.56 -19.87
CA VAL A 571 10.59 8.93 -19.61
C VAL A 571 11.00 9.79 -20.80
N ALA A 572 10.03 10.46 -21.41
CA ALA A 572 10.25 11.29 -22.58
C ALA A 572 10.59 12.74 -22.20
N GLN A 573 11.61 13.30 -22.84
CA GLN A 573 11.97 14.72 -22.76
C GLN A 573 10.75 15.62 -22.98
N ASN A 574 10.52 16.55 -22.05
CA ASN A 574 9.43 17.54 -22.07
C ASN A 574 8.01 16.94 -22.21
N ASP A 575 7.84 15.63 -21.95
CA ASP A 575 6.56 14.92 -22.13
C ASP A 575 6.35 13.91 -20.99
N PHE A 576 6.59 14.35 -19.76
CA PHE A 576 6.30 13.57 -18.56
C PHE A 576 5.88 14.43 -17.36
N LEU A 577 6.66 15.47 -17.03
CA LEU A 577 6.34 16.32 -15.89
C LEU A 577 5.09 17.15 -16.18
N VAL A 578 4.23 17.25 -15.17
CA VAL A 578 2.97 17.96 -15.26
C VAL A 578 2.85 19.11 -14.25
N PHE A 579 3.84 19.27 -13.35
CA PHE A 579 3.91 20.41 -12.42
C PHE A 579 4.59 21.63 -13.07
N GLU A 580 5.55 21.37 -13.96
CA GLU A 580 6.30 22.34 -14.77
C GLU A 580 6.93 21.60 -15.96
N GLN A 581 7.56 22.32 -16.90
CA GLN A 581 8.15 21.70 -18.08
C GLN A 581 9.33 20.76 -17.71
N GLY A 582 9.31 19.55 -18.28
CA GLY A 582 10.46 18.64 -18.28
C GLY A 582 10.06 17.16 -18.40
N PRO A 583 11.01 16.23 -18.19
CA PRO A 583 12.44 16.48 -17.91
C PRO A 583 13.19 17.10 -19.10
N THR A 584 14.40 17.61 -18.85
CA THR A 584 15.19 18.26 -19.91
C THR A 584 15.79 17.29 -20.92
N GLU A 585 15.91 16.01 -20.58
CA GLU A 585 16.37 14.93 -21.46
C GLU A 585 15.53 13.65 -21.24
N SER A 586 15.48 12.79 -22.27
CA SER A 586 14.83 11.46 -22.14
C SER A 586 15.76 10.49 -21.43
N PHE A 587 15.22 9.67 -20.53
CA PHE A 587 15.96 8.61 -19.85
C PHE A 587 14.99 7.50 -19.40
N SER A 588 15.50 6.45 -18.79
CA SER A 588 14.66 5.39 -18.22
C SER A 588 14.95 5.22 -16.73
N LEU A 589 13.89 5.11 -15.93
CA LEU A 589 13.98 4.59 -14.58
C LEU A 589 14.20 3.08 -14.65
N GLN A 590 15.07 2.55 -13.79
CA GLN A 590 15.45 1.13 -13.78
C GLN A 590 15.48 0.59 -12.36
N TRP A 591 15.00 -0.65 -12.18
CA TRP A 591 14.99 -1.34 -10.90
C TRP A 591 15.43 -2.79 -11.07
N ALA A 592 16.39 -3.27 -10.28
CA ALA A 592 16.76 -4.68 -10.31
C ALA A 592 15.71 -5.52 -9.57
N THR A 593 15.36 -5.10 -8.35
CA THR A 593 14.42 -5.79 -7.47
C THR A 593 13.14 -5.00 -7.23
N TYR A 594 12.07 -5.69 -6.82
CA TYR A 594 10.83 -5.02 -6.39
C TYR A 594 11.08 -4.11 -5.19
N ARG A 595 12.06 -4.45 -4.35
CA ARG A 595 12.46 -3.65 -3.18
C ARG A 595 13.12 -2.34 -3.61
N ASP A 596 13.94 -2.35 -4.65
CA ASP A 596 14.55 -1.11 -5.18
C ASP A 596 13.48 -0.14 -5.68
N ALA A 597 12.44 -0.66 -6.36
CA ALA A 597 11.29 0.14 -6.76
C ALA A 597 10.58 0.73 -5.54
N SER A 598 10.34 -0.08 -4.50
CA SER A 598 9.73 0.38 -3.25
C SER A 598 10.56 1.43 -2.51
N ASP A 599 11.88 1.29 -2.51
CA ASP A 599 12.79 2.23 -1.86
C ASP A 599 12.78 3.58 -2.58
N GLN A 600 12.82 3.55 -3.91
CA GLN A 600 12.64 4.73 -4.73
C GLN A 600 11.27 5.40 -4.54
N THR A 601 10.17 4.64 -4.41
CA THR A 601 8.85 5.21 -4.06
C THR A 601 8.95 6.06 -2.80
N SER A 602 9.67 5.57 -1.80
CA SER A 602 9.75 6.21 -0.50
C SER A 602 10.60 7.49 -0.53
N LEU A 603 11.78 7.45 -1.18
CA LEU A 603 12.64 8.62 -1.36
C LEU A 603 11.94 9.73 -2.16
N SER A 604 11.13 9.36 -3.14
CA SER A 604 10.37 10.32 -3.95
C SER A 604 9.46 11.24 -3.12
N ARG A 605 9.04 10.83 -1.91
CA ARG A 605 8.12 11.60 -1.05
C ARG A 605 8.82 12.74 -0.33
N ILE A 606 10.14 12.60 -0.16
CA ILE A 606 11.02 13.63 0.38
C ILE A 606 11.33 14.65 -0.72
N TRP A 607 11.72 14.23 -1.94
CA TRP A 607 11.91 15.14 -3.08
C TRP A 607 10.62 15.87 -3.47
N GLY A 608 9.48 15.17 -3.44
CA GLY A 608 8.17 15.79 -3.62
C GLY A 608 7.75 16.74 -2.51
N GLY A 609 8.50 16.82 -1.40
CA GLY A 609 8.28 17.76 -0.31
C GLY A 609 7.10 17.41 0.61
N ILE A 610 6.54 16.20 0.54
CA ILE A 610 5.29 15.86 1.25
C ILE A 610 5.48 14.96 2.47
N HIS A 611 6.65 14.35 2.63
CA HIS A 611 7.03 13.57 3.82
C HIS A 611 8.48 13.87 4.23
N PRO A 612 8.75 14.11 5.53
CA PRO A 612 10.10 14.07 6.08
C PRO A 612 10.60 12.62 6.29
N PRO A 613 11.92 12.39 6.50
CA PRO A 613 12.46 11.04 6.66
C PRO A 613 11.87 10.22 7.81
N ILE A 614 11.40 10.87 8.89
CA ILE A 614 10.79 10.18 10.04
C ILE A 614 9.50 9.42 9.67
N ASP A 615 8.82 9.82 8.59
CA ASP A 615 7.59 9.19 8.12
C ASP A 615 7.85 7.89 7.33
N ASP A 616 9.10 7.62 6.95
CA ASP A 616 9.44 6.61 5.94
C ASP A 616 9.78 5.23 6.53
N ILE A 617 10.90 5.12 7.24
CA ILE A 617 11.51 3.82 7.60
C ILE A 617 10.58 2.92 8.41
N ARG A 618 9.88 3.47 9.40
CA ARG A 618 8.93 2.68 10.21
C ARG A 618 7.76 2.18 9.34
N GLY A 619 7.35 2.95 8.33
CA GLY A 619 6.37 2.53 7.33
C GLY A 619 6.88 1.37 6.48
N ARG A 620 8.14 1.41 6.01
CA ARG A 620 8.75 0.26 5.30
C ARG A 620 8.80 -0.99 6.19
N ILE A 621 9.21 -0.86 7.46
CA ILE A 621 9.27 -2.00 8.41
C ILE A 621 7.88 -2.65 8.57
N ILE A 622 6.84 -1.83 8.75
CA ILE A 622 5.46 -2.33 8.85
C ILE A 622 5.01 -2.98 7.55
N GLY A 623 5.28 -2.35 6.40
CA GLY A 623 4.96 -2.90 5.09
C GLY A 623 5.59 -4.28 4.85
N ASP A 624 6.85 -4.47 5.24
CA ASP A 624 7.54 -5.75 5.11
C ASP A 624 6.83 -6.87 5.89
N LYS A 625 6.44 -6.56 7.14
CA LYS A 625 5.70 -7.47 7.99
C LYS A 625 4.34 -7.82 7.36
N ILE A 626 3.55 -6.82 6.98
CA ILE A 626 2.21 -7.01 6.40
C ILE A 626 2.27 -7.82 5.10
N GLY A 627 3.22 -7.53 4.20
CA GLY A 627 3.35 -8.26 2.94
C GLY A 627 3.61 -9.76 3.14
N LYS A 628 4.46 -10.11 4.12
CA LYS A 628 4.74 -11.50 4.50
C LYS A 628 3.55 -12.17 5.18
N GLU A 629 2.86 -11.47 6.08
CA GLU A 629 1.68 -11.98 6.78
C GLU A 629 0.52 -12.24 5.82
N ALA A 630 0.24 -11.29 4.92
CA ALA A 630 -0.76 -11.45 3.87
C ALA A 630 -0.45 -12.64 2.94
N PHE A 631 0.81 -12.81 2.51
CA PHE A 631 1.23 -13.98 1.73
C PHE A 631 1.00 -15.30 2.48
N ASN A 632 1.41 -15.36 3.75
CA ASN A 632 1.25 -16.55 4.56
C ASN A 632 -0.22 -16.88 4.79
N PHE A 633 -1.05 -15.88 5.09
CA PHE A 633 -2.47 -16.03 5.32
C PHE A 633 -3.21 -16.45 4.04
N ALA A 634 -2.98 -15.75 2.93
CA ALA A 634 -3.54 -16.12 1.62
C ALA A 634 -3.19 -17.56 1.21
N SER A 635 -1.94 -17.97 1.47
CA SER A 635 -1.46 -19.33 1.17
C SER A 635 -2.22 -20.43 1.91
N THR A 636 -2.83 -20.14 3.07
CA THR A 636 -3.65 -21.12 3.81
C THR A 636 -4.91 -21.52 3.05
N PHE A 637 -5.42 -20.64 2.19
CA PHE A 637 -6.60 -20.92 1.37
C PHE A 637 -6.25 -21.68 0.08
N PHE A 638 -5.00 -21.61 -0.39
CA PHE A 638 -4.60 -22.18 -1.69
C PHE A 638 -4.35 -23.68 -1.70
N SER A 639 -4.24 -24.31 -0.53
CA SER A 639 -4.04 -25.75 -0.42
C SER A 639 -4.68 -26.29 0.85
N THR A 640 -5.28 -27.47 0.76
CA THR A 640 -5.63 -28.32 1.91
C THR A 640 -4.38 -28.97 2.48
N SER A 641 -3.40 -28.16 2.86
CA SER A 641 -2.40 -28.61 3.81
C SER A 641 -3.14 -28.86 5.13
N LEU A 642 -2.96 -30.04 5.75
CA LEU A 642 -3.17 -30.19 7.20
C LEU A 642 -2.14 -29.29 7.89
N ASN A 643 -2.31 -27.97 7.76
CA ASN A 643 -1.48 -27.01 8.40
C ASN A 643 -1.85 -27.10 9.88
N VAL A 644 -0.87 -27.47 10.69
CA VAL A 644 -0.93 -27.26 12.14
C VAL A 644 -0.77 -25.74 12.32
N GLN A 645 -1.77 -24.96 11.95
CA GLN A 645 -1.89 -23.64 12.52
C GLN A 645 -2.22 -23.86 13.99
N ASN A 646 -1.38 -23.28 14.85
CA ASN A 646 -1.61 -23.16 16.29
C ASN A 646 -2.75 -22.18 16.60
N GLU A 647 -3.79 -22.12 15.77
CA GLU A 647 -5.02 -21.41 16.07
C GLU A 647 -6.02 -22.42 16.60
N THR A 648 -5.96 -22.63 17.91
CA THR A 648 -7.06 -23.04 18.81
C THR A 648 -6.44 -23.38 20.15
N ASN A 649 -6.63 -22.52 21.16
CA ASN A 649 -6.54 -22.77 22.61
C ASN A 649 -5.86 -24.08 23.06
N SER A 650 -4.59 -24.29 22.68
CA SER A 650 -3.91 -25.59 22.81
C SER A 650 -3.48 -25.92 24.24
N LEU A 651 -3.75 -25.01 25.19
CA LEU A 651 -3.46 -25.19 26.61
C LEU A 651 -4.41 -26.21 27.27
N ASP A 652 -5.60 -26.44 26.71
CA ASP A 652 -6.67 -27.20 27.36
C ASP A 652 -6.85 -28.63 26.86
N ILE A 653 -6.12 -29.10 25.85
CA ILE A 653 -6.18 -30.52 25.40
C ILE A 653 -4.78 -31.13 25.34
N LYS A 654 -4.54 -32.17 26.14
CA LYS A 654 -3.28 -32.95 26.14
C LYS A 654 -3.54 -34.40 25.76
N ILE A 655 -2.85 -34.85 24.71
CA ILE A 655 -2.75 -36.28 24.35
C ILE A 655 -1.46 -36.86 24.93
N THR A 656 -1.58 -37.92 25.72
CA THR A 656 -0.47 -38.66 26.33
C THR A 656 -0.73 -40.18 26.33
N PRO A 657 0.30 -41.04 26.34
CA PRO A 657 1.70 -40.71 26.05
C PRO A 657 1.89 -40.37 24.56
N ASN A 658 3.05 -39.83 24.20
CA ASN A 658 3.49 -39.73 22.81
C ASN A 658 5.03 -39.90 22.81
N PRO A 659 5.58 -41.03 22.36
CA PRO A 659 4.94 -42.09 21.56
C PRO A 659 3.89 -42.95 22.28
N ILE A 660 2.96 -43.53 21.52
CA ILE A 660 1.84 -44.36 21.98
C ILE A 660 2.11 -45.82 21.61
N VAL A 661 1.91 -46.75 22.54
CA VAL A 661 2.04 -48.20 22.28
C VAL A 661 0.68 -48.83 22.00
N GLU A 662 -0.31 -48.66 22.88
CA GLU A 662 -1.65 -49.25 22.70
C GLU A 662 -2.76 -48.21 22.81
N LYS A 663 -2.71 -47.37 23.85
CA LYS A 663 -3.76 -46.42 24.17
C LYS A 663 -3.21 -45.01 24.32
N LEU A 664 -3.98 -44.04 23.86
CA LEU A 664 -3.78 -42.62 24.18
C LEU A 664 -4.87 -42.14 25.14
N PHE A 665 -4.53 -41.12 25.92
CA PHE A 665 -5.38 -40.48 26.90
C PHE A 665 -5.52 -38.99 26.55
N ILE A 666 -6.76 -38.51 26.56
CA ILE A 666 -7.10 -37.11 26.34
C ILE A 666 -7.34 -36.46 27.72
N THR A 667 -6.50 -35.50 28.10
CA THR A 667 -6.75 -34.66 29.28
C THR A 667 -7.29 -33.33 28.80
N THR A 668 -8.48 -32.94 29.26
CA THR A 668 -9.08 -31.67 28.87
C THR A 668 -9.97 -31.05 29.95
N THR A 669 -10.08 -29.71 29.93
CA THR A 669 -11.07 -28.93 30.71
C THR A 669 -12.38 -28.73 29.92
N ILE A 670 -12.43 -29.14 28.66
CA ILE A 670 -13.54 -28.92 27.71
C ILE A 670 -14.56 -30.06 27.83
N SER A 671 -15.83 -29.72 28.08
CA SER A 671 -16.90 -30.68 28.36
C SER A 671 -17.73 -31.12 27.14
N ASN A 672 -17.50 -30.57 25.95
CA ASN A 672 -18.31 -30.79 24.73
C ASN A 672 -17.55 -31.46 23.56
N LEU A 673 -16.47 -32.18 23.84
CA LEU A 673 -15.78 -32.98 22.83
C LEU A 673 -16.64 -34.19 22.46
N SER A 674 -16.78 -34.47 21.17
CA SER A 674 -17.63 -35.57 20.69
C SER A 674 -16.84 -36.69 20.03
N ARG A 675 -15.77 -36.37 19.29
CA ARG A 675 -15.13 -37.34 18.40
C ARG A 675 -13.63 -37.13 18.25
N ILE A 676 -12.90 -38.24 18.18
CA ILE A 676 -11.51 -38.31 17.78
C ILE A 676 -11.40 -38.99 16.41
N ASP A 677 -10.70 -38.35 15.49
CA ASP A 677 -10.33 -38.91 14.19
C ASP A 677 -8.79 -38.98 14.08
N ILE A 678 -8.25 -40.06 13.53
CA ILE A 678 -6.81 -40.20 13.31
C ILE A 678 -6.54 -40.38 11.83
N TYR A 679 -5.58 -39.62 11.32
CA TYR A 679 -5.17 -39.58 9.93
C TYR A 679 -3.72 -40.03 9.80
N ASN A 680 -3.39 -40.73 8.72
CA ASN A 680 -2.00 -41.01 8.36
C ASN A 680 -1.35 -39.78 7.69
N VAL A 681 -0.04 -39.87 7.41
CA VAL A 681 0.72 -38.77 6.77
C VAL A 681 0.27 -38.40 5.35
N LEU A 682 -0.56 -39.24 4.71
CA LEU A 682 -1.15 -38.97 3.40
C LEU A 682 -2.54 -38.32 3.50
N GLY A 683 -2.99 -37.96 4.71
CA GLY A 683 -4.31 -37.37 4.95
C GLY A 683 -5.48 -38.35 4.92
N VAL A 684 -5.22 -39.67 4.89
CA VAL A 684 -6.30 -40.68 4.91
C VAL A 684 -6.70 -40.97 6.36
N LYS A 685 -8.01 -40.89 6.64
CA LYS A 685 -8.57 -41.28 7.94
C LYS A 685 -8.42 -42.78 8.15
N VAL A 686 -7.69 -43.16 9.20
CA VAL A 686 -7.38 -44.57 9.53
C VAL A 686 -8.10 -45.06 10.79
N PHE A 687 -8.61 -44.14 11.60
CA PHE A 687 -9.33 -44.47 12.84
C PHE A 687 -10.31 -43.35 13.20
N SER A 688 -11.40 -43.73 13.86
CA SER A 688 -12.43 -42.81 14.34
C SER A 688 -13.20 -43.41 15.51
N GLU A 689 -13.37 -42.66 16.60
CA GLU A 689 -14.12 -43.09 17.79
C GLU A 689 -14.82 -41.88 18.45
N GLU A 690 -15.96 -42.11 19.10
CA GLU A 690 -16.57 -41.11 19.99
C GLU A 690 -15.80 -40.99 21.30
N ILE A 691 -15.61 -39.78 21.80
CA ILE A 691 -14.90 -39.55 23.06
C ILE A 691 -15.86 -39.85 24.22
N ASN A 692 -15.64 -40.99 24.86
CA ASN A 692 -16.40 -41.50 25.99
C ASN A 692 -15.78 -41.04 27.33
N THR A 693 -16.53 -41.16 28.44
CA THR A 693 -16.22 -40.55 29.76
C THR A 693 -14.86 -40.94 30.37
N ASN A 694 -14.20 -41.97 29.84
CA ASN A 694 -12.89 -42.44 30.31
C ASN A 694 -11.71 -41.79 29.56
N ASN A 695 -11.97 -40.99 28.52
CA ASN A 695 -10.98 -40.27 27.70
C ASN A 695 -9.79 -41.14 27.22
N ALA A 696 -9.98 -42.44 27.07
CA ALA A 696 -8.95 -43.40 26.72
C ALA A 696 -9.29 -44.09 25.41
N ILE A 697 -8.44 -43.92 24.40
CA ILE A 697 -8.70 -44.37 23.03
C ILE A 697 -7.69 -45.47 22.68
N ASN A 698 -8.20 -46.62 22.24
CA ASN A 698 -7.37 -47.77 21.88
C ASN A 698 -7.00 -47.73 20.40
N ILE A 699 -5.71 -47.54 20.13
CA ILE A 699 -5.13 -47.47 18.79
C ILE A 699 -4.19 -48.64 18.50
N SER A 700 -4.31 -49.77 19.23
CA SER A 700 -3.49 -50.97 19.04
C SER A 700 -3.52 -51.52 17.61
N ASN A 701 -4.60 -51.26 16.87
CA ASN A 701 -4.79 -51.71 15.49
C ASN A 701 -4.04 -50.84 14.45
N LEU A 702 -3.49 -49.69 14.87
CA LEU A 702 -2.66 -48.86 14.00
C LEU A 702 -1.25 -49.43 13.91
N LYS A 703 -0.70 -49.42 12.69
CA LYS A 703 0.70 -49.78 12.44
C LYS A 703 1.63 -48.73 13.08
N THR A 704 2.88 -49.11 13.34
CA THR A 704 3.91 -48.16 13.78
C THR A 704 4.14 -47.09 12.73
N GLY A 705 4.14 -45.82 13.15
CA GLY A 705 4.19 -44.69 12.23
C GLY A 705 3.80 -43.36 12.85
N VAL A 706 3.84 -42.31 12.03
CA VAL A 706 3.40 -40.96 12.38
C VAL A 706 1.94 -40.78 11.97
N TYR A 707 1.15 -40.22 12.87
CA TYR A 707 -0.27 -39.94 12.66
C TYR A 707 -0.63 -38.54 13.15
N PHE A 708 -1.75 -38.03 12.67
CA PHE A 708 -2.34 -36.78 13.12
C PHE A 708 -3.70 -37.06 13.76
N VAL A 709 -3.86 -36.63 15.00
CA VAL A 709 -5.14 -36.69 15.71
C VAL A 709 -5.89 -35.39 15.49
N LYS A 710 -7.17 -35.50 15.13
CA LYS A 710 -8.14 -34.41 15.04
C LYS A 710 -9.23 -34.65 16.08
N ILE A 711 -9.54 -33.65 16.90
CA ILE A 711 -10.66 -33.72 17.86
C ILE A 711 -11.68 -32.65 17.48
N ASN A 712 -12.94 -33.08 17.37
CA ASN A 712 -14.08 -32.22 17.05
C ASN A 712 -15.06 -32.17 18.24
N SER A 713 -15.85 -31.10 18.33
CA SER A 713 -16.98 -30.97 19.26
C SER A 713 -18.28 -31.56 18.69
N SER A 714 -19.31 -31.59 19.54
CA SER A 714 -20.66 -32.05 19.19
C SER A 714 -21.33 -31.30 18.02
N ASN A 715 -20.85 -30.10 17.66
CA ASN A 715 -21.28 -29.32 16.50
C ASN A 715 -20.28 -29.37 15.32
N GLU A 716 -19.44 -30.41 15.26
CA GLU A 716 -18.42 -30.66 14.21
C GLU A 716 -17.35 -29.57 14.03
N LYS A 717 -17.29 -28.59 14.95
CA LYS A 717 -16.21 -27.60 14.99
C LYS A 717 -14.91 -28.29 15.39
N LEU A 718 -13.83 -28.01 14.66
CA LEU A 718 -12.49 -28.49 14.97
C LEU A 718 -11.96 -27.76 16.21
N TYR A 719 -11.51 -28.51 17.22
CA TYR A 719 -10.92 -27.96 18.46
C TYR A 719 -9.42 -28.18 18.60
N PHE A 720 -8.86 -29.24 18.00
CA PHE A 720 -7.47 -29.62 18.24
C PHE A 720 -6.92 -30.53 17.15
N ILE A 721 -5.69 -30.24 16.70
CA ILE A 721 -4.88 -31.13 15.87
C ILE A 721 -3.53 -31.35 16.54
N LYS A 722 -3.09 -32.61 16.64
CA LYS A 722 -1.75 -32.94 17.15
C LYS A 722 -1.12 -34.12 16.44
N LYS A 723 0.17 -33.97 16.14
CA LYS A 723 1.03 -35.06 15.68
C LYS A 723 1.28 -36.06 16.83
N ILE A 724 1.03 -37.33 16.57
CA ILE A 724 1.34 -38.45 17.46
C ILE A 724 2.22 -39.48 16.75
N ILE A 725 2.98 -40.23 17.54
CA ILE A 725 3.84 -41.33 17.06
C ILE A 725 3.29 -42.63 17.67
N LYS A 726 2.87 -43.57 16.82
CA LYS A 726 2.57 -44.95 17.23
C LYS A 726 3.88 -45.73 17.21
N SER A 727 4.32 -46.24 18.36
CA SER A 727 5.45 -47.16 18.49
C SER A 727 4.97 -48.61 18.61
N ASN A 728 5.89 -49.56 18.43
CA ASN A 728 5.64 -50.98 18.70
C ASN A 728 5.35 -51.24 20.18
#